data_AF-A0A959GW93-F1
#
_entry.id   AF-A0A959GW93-F1
#
_cell.length_a   1.000
_cell.length_b   1.000
_cell.length_c   1.000
_cell.angle_alpha   90.00
_cell.angle_beta   90.00
_cell.angle_gamma   90.00
#
_symmetry.space_group_name_H-M   'P 1'
#
loop_
_entity.id
_entity.type
_entity.pdbx_description
1 polymer ?
#
loop_
_entity_poly.entity_id
_entity_poly.type
_entity_poly.pdbx_seq_one_letter_code
_entity_poly.pdbx_strand_id
1 'polypeptide(L)'
;MACSGIFAQSGPALWADIPKENLAAEGSRPVVPVSFRALRLDTVSLAHILSQAPHEKDTPPSQSAAVLSVAMPGGQTTHYRIVAYDMMEPALAARFPEERTFRGVEVGNARNTIHLDWGYNGFHAMARRPEGTLLIDPYAQGNHSAYISYYKHDYPTSGAPFFCQVEEGEKWSGSPEQRVAGDCQLRSYRLAVATTAEYSNYHGGTAPLVQAAVVTAINRVNEVYFNDFGITLVLIGNNDLLYYFNAGTDPYTNNNGSVMLNQNQANIDNVIGSANYDIGHVFSTGGGGIAQLSVPCTGSKARGVTGLSAPIGDPFYIDYVAHEMGHQFGANHTQNNDCNRVLSTSMEPGSASTIMGYAGVCAPNIQSHSDDYFHAVSIQEISSFITAGAGNNCPTITNPPNSQPVVTAAGPFTIPHSTPFRLTASGSDADNDPLTYCWEQWDPEVGAVMPPLSTNDQGPLFRSLLPSSSPTRYFPNLTGLLANTSPTWEVLPSVGRDMEFRVTVRDNHSSGGCTDEQNVSVTVEGSAGPFLVTAPNTNVLWLEGQQYLVSWNVANTTLPPVSCANVDILLSYDGGNSYPVALASGIANNGAAYVTIPSGTSSTARLMVACSDNIFFDLSNSNFRISAGSADYSLGAQPARISTCPNTDAVYTINVGAFSGYSSLVNLSVSGAPAGTSVNLSSSAVVPGNTATLTISNLQNAAAGSYTITVNASSVSGNKSISLPLDILVAPSSIGLSSPADATTDVALAPTLSWVADAYADYYELELALDAGFNTVVSNPTPVGASWTSSAALGSSATYYWRVRGISDCGDGPWSSAYSFETVPCVNFTSTDVPKNISPSGSNTVNSTIAIADMGTVQDVNVLNISGTHSWMADLTFYLIGPDNTQRILANQLCTDTDNFNISFDSESSNTYGSIPCSPMGQGGTYQPSQSLTAYNGKAMNGTWTLRVSDGYNFDGGQLQAWSLRVCPSGYQSALPVELVLFEARAEAPYIRLYWQTASEADNAGFEVQRRVEGEKAYTPIGWVAGQGDSRAPEDYEYLDREAPRGLNCYYRLRQLDYDGREGYSPVRSARLGFSDGSLSLWPNPTTGALHIRIGDSGPAVVRLFTASGQAVLEERMEDGQARLDLSRLPAGVYTVQAVSGRRAWQERVVLE
;
A
#
# COMPACT_ATOMS: atom_id res chain seq x y z
N MET A 1 8.24 -5.56 -74.97
CA MET A 1 8.76 -4.62 -75.98
C MET A 1 9.46 -3.48 -75.25
N ALA A 2 10.71 -3.21 -75.67
CA ALA A 2 11.57 -2.06 -75.36
C ALA A 2 11.87 -1.69 -73.89
N CYS A 3 13.00 -2.22 -73.39
CA CYS A 3 13.82 -1.61 -72.35
C CYS A 3 14.32 -0.22 -72.79
N SER A 4 14.30 0.75 -71.87
CA SER A 4 15.21 1.90 -71.89
C SER A 4 15.78 2.02 -70.47
N GLY A 5 17.05 1.66 -70.33
CA GLY A 5 17.77 1.70 -69.07
C GLY A 5 18.10 3.14 -68.67
N ILE A 6 17.81 3.48 -67.42
CA ILE A 6 18.47 4.56 -66.71
C ILE A 6 19.45 3.88 -65.76
N PHE A 7 20.75 4.00 -66.07
CA PHE A 7 21.79 3.77 -65.09
C PHE A 7 21.61 4.81 -63.98
N ALA A 8 21.14 4.39 -62.81
CA ALA A 8 21.25 5.19 -61.60
C ALA A 8 22.74 5.25 -61.24
N GLN A 9 23.37 6.38 -61.55
CA GLN A 9 24.69 6.72 -61.04
C GLN A 9 24.57 6.84 -59.52
N SER A 10 25.15 5.91 -58.78
CA SER A 10 25.22 5.95 -57.31
C SER A 10 25.96 7.22 -56.88
N GLY A 11 25.22 8.21 -56.39
CA GLY A 11 25.81 9.34 -55.68
C GLY A 11 26.63 8.87 -54.47
N PRO A 12 27.54 9.69 -53.94
CA PRO A 12 28.24 9.38 -52.70
C PRO A 12 27.24 9.10 -51.57
N ALA A 13 27.54 8.11 -50.73
CA ALA A 13 26.72 7.81 -49.56
C ALA A 13 26.80 8.97 -48.54
N LEU A 14 25.66 9.37 -47.97
CA LEU A 14 25.57 10.48 -46.99
C LEU A 14 26.48 10.26 -45.78
N TRP A 15 26.60 9.01 -45.34
CA TRP A 15 27.40 8.58 -44.21
C TRP A 15 28.55 7.67 -44.67
N ALA A 16 29.73 7.86 -44.09
CA ALA A 16 30.86 6.96 -44.25
C ALA A 16 31.46 6.59 -42.88
N ASP A 17 31.73 5.31 -42.63
CA ASP A 17 32.35 4.87 -41.38
C ASP A 17 33.75 5.46 -41.18
N ILE A 18 34.04 5.93 -39.97
CA ILE A 18 35.36 6.37 -39.54
C ILE A 18 35.96 5.30 -38.60
N PRO A 19 37.13 4.72 -38.90
CA PRO A 19 37.84 3.89 -37.94
C PRO A 19 38.13 4.69 -36.66
N LYS A 20 37.88 4.10 -35.48
CA LYS A 20 37.95 4.83 -34.20
C LYS A 20 39.32 5.47 -33.95
N GLU A 21 40.38 4.84 -34.44
CA GLU A 21 41.76 5.32 -34.43
C GLU A 21 42.00 6.62 -35.23
N ASN A 22 41.09 6.96 -36.15
CA ASN A 22 41.16 8.15 -36.99
C ASN A 22 40.27 9.30 -36.49
N LEU A 23 39.60 9.12 -35.34
CA LEU A 23 38.81 10.18 -34.71
C LEU A 23 39.72 11.15 -33.94
N ALA A 24 39.88 12.36 -34.46
CA ALA A 24 40.48 13.47 -33.73
C ALA A 24 39.38 14.34 -33.08
N ALA A 25 39.55 14.70 -31.81
CA ALA A 25 38.70 15.68 -31.16
C ALA A 25 39.28 17.08 -31.41
N GLU A 26 38.52 17.96 -32.07
CA GLU A 26 38.88 19.37 -32.26
C GLU A 26 38.45 20.25 -31.06
N GLY A 27 37.72 19.68 -30.09
CA GLY A 27 37.17 20.37 -28.93
C GLY A 27 36.85 19.42 -27.77
N SER A 28 36.08 19.92 -26.80
CA SER A 28 35.65 19.13 -25.64
C SER A 28 34.73 17.98 -26.08
N ARG A 29 34.80 16.84 -25.39
CA ARG A 29 33.96 15.68 -25.69
C ARG A 29 33.10 15.31 -24.47
N PRO A 30 32.01 16.05 -24.23
CA PRO A 30 31.12 15.78 -23.10
C PRO A 30 30.23 14.55 -23.34
N VAL A 31 29.93 14.23 -24.60
CA VAL A 31 29.11 13.07 -25.00
C VAL A 31 30.01 11.85 -25.25
N VAL A 32 30.04 10.91 -24.30
CA VAL A 32 30.91 9.71 -24.36
C VAL A 32 30.09 8.44 -24.06
N PRO A 33 29.35 7.90 -25.04
CA PRO A 33 28.66 6.62 -24.89
C PRO A 33 29.65 5.44 -24.82
N VAL A 34 29.26 4.39 -24.10
CA VAL A 34 30.05 3.15 -23.95
C VAL A 34 30.09 2.35 -25.26
N SER A 35 29.03 2.44 -26.07
CA SER A 35 28.93 1.84 -27.40
C SER A 35 28.43 2.87 -28.40
N PHE A 36 29.09 2.97 -29.55
CA PHE A 36 28.71 3.89 -30.64
C PHE A 36 29.38 3.52 -31.97
N ARG A 37 28.74 3.94 -33.06
CA ARG A 37 29.28 3.94 -34.42
C ARG A 37 29.80 5.32 -34.78
N ALA A 38 31.01 5.40 -35.31
CA ALA A 38 31.66 6.66 -35.69
C ALA A 38 31.53 6.91 -37.19
N LEU A 39 31.10 8.11 -37.56
CA LEU A 39 30.60 8.41 -38.89
C LEU A 39 31.15 9.75 -39.39
N ARG A 40 31.43 9.83 -40.69
CA ARG A 40 31.65 11.07 -41.41
C ARG A 40 30.39 11.43 -42.18
N LEU A 41 29.96 12.67 -42.04
CA LEU A 41 28.79 13.22 -42.74
C LEU A 41 29.22 14.00 -43.98
N ASP A 42 28.61 13.71 -45.13
CA ASP A 42 28.68 14.58 -46.32
C ASP A 42 27.70 15.74 -46.17
N THR A 43 28.21 16.87 -45.70
CA THR A 43 27.40 18.08 -45.45
C THR A 43 26.82 18.70 -46.71
N VAL A 44 27.42 18.49 -47.89
CA VAL A 44 26.90 19.00 -49.17
C VAL A 44 25.67 18.20 -49.58
N SER A 45 25.76 16.87 -49.47
CA SER A 45 24.63 15.98 -49.73
C SER A 45 23.49 16.19 -48.72
N LEU A 46 23.82 16.38 -47.43
CA LEU A 46 22.83 16.72 -46.40
C LEU A 46 22.10 18.03 -46.74
N ALA A 47 22.85 19.11 -47.03
CA ALA A 47 22.28 20.41 -47.37
C ALA A 47 21.32 20.32 -48.55
N HIS A 48 21.68 19.53 -49.57
CA HIS A 48 20.81 19.29 -50.72
C HIS A 48 19.51 18.60 -50.31
N ILE A 49 19.57 17.50 -49.54
CA ILE A 49 18.38 16.78 -49.06
C ILE A 49 17.47 17.70 -48.23
N LEU A 50 18.04 18.41 -47.26
CA LEU A 50 17.30 19.32 -46.37
C LEU A 50 16.70 20.53 -47.09
N SER A 51 17.26 20.95 -48.23
CA SER A 51 16.68 22.00 -49.08
C SER A 51 15.44 21.56 -49.84
N GLN A 52 15.26 20.24 -50.06
CA GLN A 52 14.12 19.68 -50.77
C GLN A 52 12.96 19.31 -49.82
N ALA A 53 13.17 19.38 -48.50
CA ALA A 53 12.12 19.09 -47.53
C ALA A 53 11.01 20.14 -47.63
N PRO A 54 9.76 19.75 -47.92
CA PRO A 54 8.63 20.66 -47.89
C PRO A 54 8.33 21.07 -46.45
N HIS A 55 7.54 22.13 -46.28
CA HIS A 55 7.10 22.57 -44.96
C HIS A 55 5.95 21.68 -44.45
N GLU A 56 5.91 21.39 -43.14
CA GLU A 56 4.90 20.50 -42.52
C GLU A 56 3.45 20.95 -42.75
N LYS A 57 3.25 22.27 -42.91
CA LYS A 57 1.93 22.89 -43.19
C LYS A 57 1.42 22.56 -44.59
N ASP A 58 2.33 22.26 -45.52
CA ASP A 58 2.01 22.01 -46.93
C ASP A 58 1.98 20.51 -47.24
N THR A 59 2.74 19.70 -46.51
CA THR A 59 2.88 18.26 -46.77
C THR A 59 3.15 17.52 -45.46
N PRO A 60 2.35 16.49 -45.12
CA PRO A 60 2.63 15.67 -43.95
C PRO A 60 3.91 14.83 -44.16
N PRO A 61 4.65 14.49 -43.09
CA PRO A 61 5.88 13.70 -43.17
C PRO A 61 5.77 12.44 -44.03
N SER A 62 4.67 11.70 -43.88
CA SER A 62 4.42 10.44 -44.61
C SER A 62 4.39 10.58 -46.14
N GLN A 63 4.14 11.79 -46.65
CA GLN A 63 4.03 12.09 -48.09
C GLN A 63 5.23 12.87 -48.64
N SER A 64 6.20 13.24 -47.80
CA SER A 64 7.36 14.00 -48.23
C SER A 64 8.24 13.22 -49.21
N ALA A 65 8.68 13.89 -50.28
CA ALA A 65 9.64 13.35 -51.23
C ALA A 65 11.10 13.47 -50.75
N ALA A 66 11.37 14.27 -49.71
CA ALA A 66 12.69 14.40 -49.12
C ALA A 66 12.97 13.22 -48.19
N VAL A 67 13.93 12.37 -48.59
CA VAL A 67 14.30 11.17 -47.84
C VAL A 67 15.72 11.30 -47.30
N LEU A 68 15.85 11.22 -45.98
CA LEU A 68 17.12 11.24 -45.26
C LEU A 68 17.54 9.81 -44.89
N SER A 69 18.75 9.40 -45.25
CA SER A 69 19.35 8.16 -44.72
C SER A 69 19.93 8.41 -43.32
N VAL A 70 19.66 7.51 -42.37
CA VAL A 70 20.11 7.57 -40.98
C VAL A 70 20.97 6.35 -40.69
N ALA A 71 22.19 6.54 -40.22
CA ALA A 71 23.11 5.45 -39.92
C ALA A 71 22.88 4.93 -38.49
N MET A 72 22.54 3.64 -38.38
CA MET A 72 22.25 2.99 -37.11
C MET A 72 23.54 2.56 -36.39
N PRO A 73 23.53 2.44 -35.04
CA PRO A 73 24.68 2.00 -34.26
C PRO A 73 25.13 0.57 -34.62
N GLY A 74 24.16 -0.30 -34.95
CA GLY A 74 24.40 -1.69 -35.35
C GLY A 74 24.97 -1.89 -36.76
N GLY A 75 25.25 -0.81 -37.51
CA GLY A 75 25.82 -0.88 -38.86
C GLY A 75 24.78 -0.75 -39.98
N GLN A 76 23.49 -0.92 -39.70
CA GLN A 76 22.41 -0.75 -40.67
C GLN A 76 22.21 0.72 -41.04
N THR A 77 21.45 0.96 -42.11
CA THR A 77 20.98 2.29 -42.51
C THR A 77 19.47 2.23 -42.68
N THR A 78 18.77 3.20 -42.10
CA THR A 78 17.32 3.39 -42.28
C THR A 78 17.04 4.70 -43.01
N HIS A 79 15.80 4.90 -43.43
CA HIS A 79 15.41 6.04 -44.26
C HIS A 79 14.17 6.72 -43.68
N TYR A 80 14.20 8.04 -43.57
CA TYR A 80 13.09 8.84 -43.05
C TYR A 80 12.60 9.83 -44.08
N ARG A 81 11.29 9.95 -44.24
CA ARG A 81 10.68 11.07 -44.96
C ARG A 81 10.59 12.25 -44.01
N ILE A 82 11.16 13.38 -44.41
CA ILE A 82 11.32 14.54 -43.54
C ILE A 82 10.63 15.79 -44.09
N VAL A 83 10.17 16.65 -43.19
CA VAL A 83 9.57 17.96 -43.48
C VAL A 83 10.21 19.00 -42.57
N ALA A 84 10.35 20.23 -43.07
CA ALA A 84 10.74 21.35 -42.23
C ALA A 84 9.57 21.76 -41.32
N TYR A 85 9.86 22.12 -40.07
CA TYR A 85 8.86 22.59 -39.12
C TYR A 85 9.33 23.84 -38.37
N ASP A 86 8.40 24.72 -38.00
CA ASP A 86 8.72 26.03 -37.44
C ASP A 86 8.88 25.95 -35.90
N MET A 87 10.10 25.74 -35.39
CA MET A 87 10.40 25.81 -33.94
C MET A 87 10.83 27.21 -33.46
N MET A 88 10.95 28.16 -34.38
CA MET A 88 11.31 29.55 -34.08
C MET A 88 10.31 30.48 -34.77
N GLU A 89 9.86 31.51 -34.07
CA GLU A 89 9.07 32.55 -34.71
C GLU A 89 9.88 33.23 -35.85
N PRO A 90 9.20 33.74 -36.91
CA PRO A 90 9.87 34.23 -38.12
C PRO A 90 10.99 35.26 -37.88
N ALA A 91 10.84 36.12 -36.88
CA ALA A 91 11.83 37.14 -36.55
C ALA A 91 13.13 36.55 -35.97
N LEU A 92 13.05 35.46 -35.19
CA LEU A 92 14.22 34.77 -34.65
C LEU A 92 14.89 33.93 -35.75
N ALA A 93 14.10 33.18 -36.53
CA ALA A 93 14.59 32.42 -37.67
C ALA A 93 15.33 33.30 -38.69
N ALA A 94 14.87 34.54 -38.92
CA ALA A 94 15.55 35.49 -39.79
C ALA A 94 16.90 35.98 -39.25
N ARG A 95 17.09 36.02 -37.92
CA ARG A 95 18.38 36.38 -37.30
C ARG A 95 19.37 35.20 -37.27
N PHE A 96 18.87 33.97 -37.22
CA PHE A 96 19.66 32.74 -37.23
C PHE A 96 19.25 31.82 -38.39
N PRO A 97 19.43 32.25 -39.66
CA PRO A 97 18.88 31.53 -40.82
C PRO A 97 19.59 30.20 -41.12
N GLU A 98 20.76 29.96 -40.51
CA GLU A 98 21.46 28.67 -40.62
C GLU A 98 20.88 27.61 -39.70
N GLU A 99 20.15 27.99 -38.63
CA GLU A 99 19.48 27.06 -37.73
C GLU A 99 18.16 26.59 -38.33
N ARG A 100 18.09 25.30 -38.67
CA ARG A 100 16.91 24.69 -39.29
C ARG A 100 16.51 23.42 -38.55
N THR A 101 15.21 23.27 -38.34
CA THR A 101 14.58 22.12 -37.68
C THR A 101 13.68 21.35 -38.63
N PHE A 102 13.67 20.04 -38.47
CA PHE A 102 12.86 19.13 -39.28
C PHE A 102 12.36 17.98 -38.42
N ARG A 103 11.29 17.36 -38.89
CA ARG A 103 10.83 16.09 -38.35
C ARG A 103 10.39 15.12 -39.43
N GLY A 104 10.25 13.85 -39.09
CA GLY A 104 9.97 12.82 -40.07
C GLY A 104 9.45 11.52 -39.50
N VAL A 105 9.12 10.61 -40.43
CA VAL A 105 8.71 9.23 -40.15
C VAL A 105 9.51 8.26 -40.99
N GLU A 106 9.79 7.07 -40.47
CA GLU A 106 10.55 6.05 -41.19
C GLU A 106 9.78 5.55 -42.42
N VAL A 107 10.50 5.37 -43.53
CA VAL A 107 9.96 4.81 -44.77
C VAL A 107 9.53 3.36 -44.52
N GLY A 108 8.22 3.13 -44.59
CA GLY A 108 7.62 1.80 -44.41
C GLY A 108 7.22 1.49 -42.97
N ASN A 109 7.51 2.38 -42.01
CA ASN A 109 7.07 2.24 -40.62
C ASN A 109 6.84 3.61 -39.98
N ALA A 110 5.61 4.14 -40.11
CA ALA A 110 5.28 5.48 -39.64
C ALA A 110 5.38 5.65 -38.11
N ARG A 111 5.41 4.55 -37.35
CA ARG A 111 5.63 4.54 -35.89
C ARG A 111 6.97 5.14 -35.48
N ASN A 112 7.99 4.93 -36.32
CA ASN A 112 9.34 5.39 -36.00
C ASN A 112 9.47 6.84 -36.44
N THR A 113 9.46 7.75 -35.47
CA THR A 113 9.57 9.19 -35.68
C THR A 113 11.02 9.66 -35.52
N ILE A 114 11.33 10.82 -36.10
CA ILE A 114 12.63 11.48 -35.95
C ILE A 114 12.45 12.99 -35.88
N HIS A 115 13.15 13.62 -34.94
CA HIS A 115 13.40 15.07 -34.90
C HIS A 115 14.87 15.32 -35.18
N LEU A 116 15.15 16.36 -35.96
CA LEU A 116 16.51 16.72 -36.35
C LEU A 116 16.70 18.24 -36.46
N ASP A 117 17.90 18.67 -36.13
CA ASP A 117 18.36 20.06 -36.28
C ASP A 117 19.71 20.10 -36.99
N TRP A 118 19.90 21.16 -37.78
CA TRP A 118 21.14 21.41 -38.48
C TRP A 118 21.43 22.90 -38.51
N GLY A 119 22.64 23.27 -38.06
CA GLY A 119 23.08 24.67 -38.02
C GLY A 119 24.50 24.84 -37.47
N TYR A 120 24.71 25.87 -36.64
CA TYR A 120 25.98 26.32 -36.08
C TYR A 120 26.67 25.28 -35.21
N ASN A 121 25.93 24.37 -34.56
CA ASN A 121 26.49 23.26 -33.78
C ASN A 121 26.56 21.93 -34.56
N GLY A 122 26.35 21.95 -35.87
CA GLY A 122 26.34 20.75 -36.70
C GLY A 122 24.98 20.09 -36.79
N PHE A 123 24.96 18.79 -37.08
CA PHE A 123 23.74 17.99 -37.24
C PHE A 123 23.44 17.17 -35.99
N HIS A 124 22.20 17.24 -35.49
CA HIS A 124 21.71 16.37 -34.43
C HIS A 124 20.44 15.66 -34.87
N ALA A 125 20.24 14.44 -34.36
CA ALA A 125 18.99 13.72 -34.56
C ALA A 125 18.62 12.86 -33.35
N MET A 126 17.33 12.81 -33.04
CA MET A 126 16.71 11.92 -32.07
C MET A 126 15.60 11.13 -32.78
N ALA A 127 15.67 9.80 -32.77
CA ALA A 127 14.64 8.96 -33.36
C ALA A 127 14.08 7.96 -32.34
N ARG A 128 12.75 7.96 -32.16
CA ARG A 128 12.06 7.03 -31.27
C ARG A 128 11.74 5.73 -31.99
N ARG A 129 12.08 4.61 -31.34
CA ARG A 129 12.01 3.28 -31.94
C ARG A 129 11.73 2.21 -30.89
N PRO A 130 11.22 1.03 -31.29
CA PRO A 130 10.98 -0.08 -30.37
C PRO A 130 12.26 -0.59 -29.69
N GLU A 131 13.42 -0.45 -30.34
CA GLU A 131 14.70 -0.88 -29.79
C GLU A 131 15.30 0.14 -28.78
N GLY A 132 14.65 1.29 -28.58
CA GLY A 132 15.14 2.41 -27.77
C GLY A 132 15.45 3.65 -28.61
N THR A 133 15.65 4.78 -27.93
CA THR A 133 15.94 6.07 -28.57
C THR A 133 17.32 6.09 -29.20
N LEU A 134 17.36 6.36 -30.50
CA LEU A 134 18.57 6.59 -31.28
C LEU A 134 18.96 8.06 -31.20
N LEU A 135 20.25 8.32 -30.97
CA LEU A 135 20.84 9.65 -30.98
C LEU A 135 21.98 9.70 -32.01
N ILE A 136 22.03 10.81 -32.77
CA ILE A 136 23.18 11.19 -33.59
C ILE A 136 23.63 12.56 -33.16
N ASP A 137 24.88 12.64 -32.69
CA ASP A 137 25.48 13.87 -32.19
C ASP A 137 26.89 14.07 -32.79
N PRO A 138 27.39 15.31 -32.90
CA PRO A 138 28.78 15.60 -33.18
C PRO A 138 29.73 14.83 -32.25
N TYR A 139 30.84 14.32 -32.79
CA TYR A 139 31.82 13.56 -32.00
C TYR A 139 32.45 14.38 -30.86
N ALA A 140 32.62 15.68 -31.07
CA ALA A 140 33.13 16.63 -30.10
C ALA A 140 32.50 18.00 -30.37
N GLN A 141 32.47 18.88 -29.36
CA GLN A 141 31.98 20.25 -29.51
C GLN A 141 32.79 20.98 -30.59
N GLY A 142 32.09 21.66 -31.52
CA GLY A 142 32.71 22.33 -32.66
C GLY A 142 33.15 21.40 -33.80
N ASN A 143 32.83 20.10 -33.76
CA ASN A 143 33.10 19.19 -34.87
C ASN A 143 31.91 19.14 -35.84
N HIS A 144 32.14 19.47 -37.12
CA HIS A 144 31.08 19.51 -38.14
C HIS A 144 31.18 18.36 -39.15
N SER A 145 32.19 17.48 -39.01
CA SER A 145 32.49 16.43 -40.00
C SER A 145 32.40 15.02 -39.43
N ALA A 146 32.72 14.82 -38.16
CA ALA A 146 32.66 13.53 -37.47
C ALA A 146 31.52 13.50 -36.45
N TYR A 147 30.73 12.43 -36.49
CA TYR A 147 29.52 12.20 -35.72
C TYR A 147 29.56 10.82 -35.06
N ILE A 148 28.75 10.64 -34.04
CA ILE A 148 28.50 9.36 -33.38
C ILE A 148 27.03 9.02 -33.44
N SER A 149 26.73 7.76 -33.73
CA SER A 149 25.40 7.17 -33.67
C SER A 149 25.37 6.12 -32.57
N TYR A 150 24.46 6.28 -31.61
CA TYR A 150 24.36 5.44 -30.41
C TYR A 150 22.94 5.43 -29.84
N TYR A 151 22.63 4.48 -28.97
CA TYR A 151 21.35 4.45 -28.26
C TYR A 151 21.45 5.16 -26.91
N LYS A 152 20.37 5.79 -26.44
CA LYS A 152 20.34 6.50 -25.15
C LYS A 152 20.91 5.67 -24.00
N HIS A 153 20.52 4.39 -23.89
CA HIS A 153 20.98 3.48 -22.83
C HIS A 153 22.49 3.17 -22.84
N ASP A 154 23.21 3.50 -23.93
CA ASP A 154 24.67 3.38 -24.01
C ASP A 154 25.37 4.65 -23.46
N TYR A 155 24.63 5.69 -23.11
CA TYR A 155 25.18 6.89 -22.49
C TYR A 155 25.36 6.68 -20.97
N PRO A 156 26.57 6.79 -20.41
CA PRO A 156 26.80 6.60 -18.99
C PRO A 156 26.38 7.82 -18.16
N THR A 157 25.95 7.59 -16.93
CA THR A 157 25.65 8.65 -15.96
C THR A 157 26.89 9.47 -15.64
N SER A 158 26.80 10.79 -15.75
CA SER A 158 27.80 11.67 -15.17
C SER A 158 27.58 11.68 -13.66
N GLY A 159 28.57 11.28 -12.86
CA GLY A 159 28.46 11.18 -11.39
C GLY A 159 28.32 12.52 -10.65
N ALA A 160 27.80 13.58 -11.29
CA ALA A 160 27.53 14.86 -10.67
C ALA A 160 26.16 14.80 -9.97
N PRO A 161 26.05 15.20 -8.69
CA PRO A 161 24.77 15.21 -7.99
C PRO A 161 23.84 16.26 -8.60
N PHE A 162 22.77 15.80 -9.23
CA PHE A 162 21.63 16.63 -9.61
C PHE A 162 20.59 16.56 -8.48
N PHE A 163 20.03 17.71 -8.10
CA PHE A 163 18.95 17.81 -7.13
C PHE A 163 17.77 18.49 -7.81
N CYS A 164 16.63 17.80 -7.89
CA CYS A 164 15.36 18.36 -8.35
C CYS A 164 14.48 18.73 -7.16
N GLN A 165 13.83 19.89 -7.25
CA GLN A 165 12.83 20.41 -6.32
C GLN A 165 11.60 20.91 -7.10
N VAL A 166 10.45 21.01 -6.44
CA VAL A 166 9.23 21.60 -7.01
C VAL A 166 8.66 22.62 -6.02
N GLU A 167 8.20 23.77 -6.50
CA GLU A 167 7.39 24.70 -5.71
C GLU A 167 5.89 24.45 -5.95
N GLU A 168 5.11 24.43 -4.86
CA GLU A 168 3.68 24.16 -4.94
C GLU A 168 2.93 25.20 -5.80
N GLY A 169 1.98 24.70 -6.60
CA GLY A 169 1.09 25.48 -7.47
C GLY A 169 -0.33 24.90 -7.45
N GLU A 170 -1.17 25.25 -8.43
CA GLU A 170 -2.49 24.62 -8.56
C GLU A 170 -2.33 23.11 -8.81
N LYS A 171 -2.73 22.32 -7.81
CA LYS A 171 -2.72 20.85 -7.87
C LYS A 171 -3.98 20.37 -8.60
N TRP A 172 -3.84 19.26 -9.32
CA TRP A 172 -4.98 18.57 -9.89
C TRP A 172 -5.93 18.10 -8.77
N SER A 173 -7.22 18.36 -8.93
CA SER A 173 -8.29 18.02 -7.98
C SER A 173 -9.31 17.02 -8.55
N GLY A 174 -9.01 16.43 -9.71
CA GLY A 174 -9.84 15.40 -10.34
C GLY A 174 -9.76 14.05 -9.63
N SER A 175 -10.74 13.17 -9.90
CA SER A 175 -10.68 11.79 -9.40
C SER A 175 -9.63 10.98 -10.19
N PRO A 176 -8.75 10.21 -9.53
CA PRO A 176 -7.81 9.25 -10.15
C PRO A 176 -8.45 8.34 -11.22
N GLU A 177 -9.75 8.08 -11.09
CA GLU A 177 -10.54 7.20 -11.97
C GLU A 177 -11.00 7.83 -13.30
N GLN A 178 -10.80 9.14 -13.52
CA GLN A 178 -11.22 9.77 -14.77
C GLN A 178 -10.25 9.45 -15.92
N ARG A 179 -10.81 9.04 -17.06
CA ARG A 179 -10.13 8.89 -18.36
C ARG A 179 -9.90 10.28 -18.97
N VAL A 180 -8.68 10.81 -18.88
CA VAL A 180 -8.35 12.21 -19.24
C VAL A 180 -7.09 12.32 -20.12
N ALA A 181 -6.73 11.28 -20.88
CA ALA A 181 -5.47 11.21 -21.61
C ALA A 181 -5.31 12.17 -22.84
N GLY A 182 -6.23 13.11 -23.06
CA GLY A 182 -6.10 14.16 -24.09
C GLY A 182 -7.40 14.50 -24.85
N ASP A 183 -7.30 15.42 -25.82
CA ASP A 183 -8.40 15.88 -26.68
C ASP A 183 -8.03 15.97 -28.19
N CYS A 184 -6.89 15.39 -28.56
CA CYS A 184 -6.30 15.37 -29.91
C CYS A 184 -6.10 16.73 -30.58
N GLN A 185 -6.05 17.81 -29.81
CA GLN A 185 -5.70 19.13 -30.33
C GLN A 185 -4.20 19.38 -30.24
N LEU A 186 -3.61 19.96 -31.28
CA LEU A 186 -2.22 20.38 -31.28
C LEU A 186 -2.12 21.80 -30.71
N ARG A 187 -1.38 21.95 -29.61
CA ARG A 187 -1.16 23.21 -28.88
C ARG A 187 0.25 23.72 -29.08
N SER A 188 0.39 24.91 -29.66
CA SER A 188 1.67 25.60 -29.80
C SER A 188 1.81 26.68 -28.74
N TYR A 189 2.83 26.57 -27.88
CA TYR A 189 3.16 27.55 -26.84
C TYR A 189 4.39 28.36 -27.24
N ARG A 190 4.30 29.69 -27.09
CA ARG A 190 5.44 30.60 -27.25
C ARG A 190 6.38 30.48 -26.05
N LEU A 191 7.57 29.96 -26.29
CA LEU A 191 8.58 29.68 -25.28
C LEU A 191 9.64 30.80 -25.26
N ALA A 192 9.88 31.35 -24.07
CA ALA A 192 11.01 32.24 -23.78
C ALA A 192 12.09 31.46 -23.00
N VAL A 193 13.24 31.21 -23.61
CA VAL A 193 14.38 30.56 -22.96
C VAL A 193 15.47 31.60 -22.68
N ALA A 194 15.74 31.83 -21.40
CA ALA A 194 16.88 32.60 -20.94
C ALA A 194 18.09 31.71 -20.65
N THR A 195 19.29 32.30 -20.68
CA THR A 195 20.52 31.59 -20.31
C THR A 195 21.37 32.42 -19.39
N THR A 196 21.93 31.82 -18.34
CA THR A 196 22.96 32.50 -17.53
C THR A 196 24.20 32.76 -18.39
N ALA A 197 25.03 33.73 -17.97
CA ALA A 197 26.30 33.98 -18.63
C ALA A 197 27.19 32.74 -18.68
N GLU A 198 27.18 31.92 -17.63
CA GLU A 198 27.94 30.68 -17.56
C GLU A 198 27.46 29.65 -18.59
N TYR A 199 26.14 29.48 -18.75
CA TYR A 199 25.59 28.58 -19.77
C TYR A 199 25.99 29.05 -21.17
N SER A 200 25.83 30.34 -21.45
CA SER A 200 26.18 30.90 -22.75
C SER A 200 27.67 30.73 -23.06
N ASN A 201 28.53 30.95 -22.07
CA ASN A 201 29.97 30.79 -22.21
C ASN A 201 30.38 29.31 -22.38
N TYR A 202 29.68 28.37 -21.72
CA TYR A 202 29.89 26.93 -21.93
C TYR A 202 29.63 26.53 -23.38
N HIS A 203 28.58 27.10 -23.99
CA HIS A 203 28.21 26.86 -25.40
C HIS A 203 28.92 27.80 -26.38
N GLY A 204 30.11 28.29 -26.04
CA GLY A 204 30.99 29.03 -26.98
C GLY A 204 30.83 30.55 -26.98
N GLY A 205 29.97 31.11 -26.12
CA GLY A 205 29.96 32.54 -25.79
C GLY A 205 29.50 33.47 -26.91
N THR A 206 28.78 32.95 -27.91
CA THR A 206 28.18 33.75 -28.99
C THR A 206 26.71 33.42 -29.17
N ALA A 207 25.89 34.41 -29.55
CA ALA A 207 24.46 34.20 -29.74
C ALA A 207 24.12 33.07 -30.72
N PRO A 208 24.81 32.89 -31.87
CA PRO A 208 24.54 31.77 -32.78
C PRO A 208 24.74 30.38 -32.13
N LEU A 209 25.83 30.18 -31.38
CA LEU A 209 26.11 28.88 -30.75
C LEU A 209 25.19 28.58 -29.56
N VAL A 210 24.81 29.62 -28.80
CA VAL A 210 23.82 29.49 -27.72
C VAL A 210 22.43 29.20 -28.29
N GLN A 211 22.03 29.89 -29.37
CA GLN A 211 20.78 29.63 -30.07
C GLN A 211 20.72 28.17 -30.56
N ALA A 212 21.79 27.67 -31.16
CA ALA A 212 21.89 26.29 -31.62
C ALA A 212 21.74 25.28 -30.47
N ALA A 213 22.39 25.52 -29.32
CA ALA A 213 22.26 24.66 -28.15
C ALA A 213 20.83 24.65 -27.56
N VAL A 214 20.18 25.82 -27.51
CA VAL A 214 18.77 25.93 -27.09
C VAL A 214 17.86 25.22 -28.09
N VAL A 215 18.12 25.34 -29.39
CA VAL A 215 17.36 24.65 -30.44
C VAL A 215 17.45 23.13 -30.25
N THR A 216 18.66 22.56 -30.14
CA THR A 216 18.82 21.12 -29.95
C THR A 216 18.10 20.63 -28.68
N ALA A 217 18.16 21.38 -27.58
CA ALA A 217 17.46 21.04 -26.34
C ALA A 217 15.94 20.97 -26.53
N ILE A 218 15.34 22.04 -27.06
CA ILE A 218 13.88 22.14 -27.21
C ILE A 218 13.36 21.23 -28.32
N ASN A 219 14.17 20.93 -29.35
CA ASN A 219 13.81 19.99 -30.40
C ASN A 219 13.62 18.56 -29.86
N ARG A 220 14.48 18.15 -28.92
CA ARG A 220 14.36 16.86 -28.21
C ARG A 220 13.18 16.83 -27.24
N VAL A 221 12.93 17.91 -26.49
CA VAL A 221 11.73 18.02 -25.64
C VAL A 221 10.46 17.93 -26.48
N ASN A 222 10.41 18.64 -27.62
CA ASN A 222 9.29 18.60 -28.53
C ASN A 222 8.98 17.19 -29.06
N GLU A 223 9.98 16.34 -29.35
CA GLU A 223 9.74 14.96 -29.79
C GLU A 223 8.90 14.15 -28.80
N VAL A 224 9.11 14.36 -27.48
CA VAL A 224 8.34 13.67 -26.44
C VAL A 224 6.97 14.31 -26.24
N TYR A 225 6.93 15.63 -26.07
CA TYR A 225 5.71 16.38 -25.76
C TYR A 225 4.69 16.36 -26.90
N PHE A 226 5.18 16.35 -28.13
CA PHE A 226 4.35 16.27 -29.32
C PHE A 226 3.56 14.96 -29.38
N ASN A 227 4.16 13.87 -28.90
CA ASN A 227 3.57 12.54 -28.98
C ASN A 227 2.60 12.23 -27.85
N ASP A 228 2.95 12.59 -26.61
CA ASP A 228 2.14 12.23 -25.45
C ASP A 228 1.02 13.27 -25.20
N PHE A 229 1.18 14.52 -25.67
CA PHE A 229 0.25 15.63 -25.36
C PHE A 229 -0.26 16.43 -26.55
N GLY A 230 0.32 16.25 -27.74
CA GLY A 230 0.10 17.19 -28.83
C GLY A 230 0.59 18.61 -28.49
N ILE A 231 1.74 18.74 -27.81
CA ILE A 231 2.34 20.04 -27.47
C ILE A 231 3.56 20.32 -28.34
N THR A 232 3.65 21.55 -28.85
CA THR A 232 4.85 22.09 -29.50
C THR A 232 5.28 23.39 -28.82
N LEU A 233 6.55 23.47 -28.43
CA LEU A 233 7.20 24.67 -27.91
C LEU A 233 7.89 25.42 -29.05
N VAL A 234 7.55 26.70 -29.23
CA VAL A 234 8.07 27.57 -30.30
C VAL A 234 8.81 28.75 -29.69
N LEU A 235 10.10 28.91 -30.01
CA LEU A 235 10.93 30.00 -29.49
C LEU A 235 10.45 31.36 -30.01
N ILE A 236 10.29 32.32 -29.09
CA ILE A 236 9.78 33.66 -29.41
C ILE A 236 10.71 34.47 -30.31
N GLY A 237 10.13 35.41 -31.07
CA GLY A 237 10.80 36.17 -32.11
C GLY A 237 11.91 37.10 -31.65
N ASN A 238 12.13 37.28 -30.34
CA ASN A 238 13.17 38.09 -29.70
C ASN A 238 13.90 37.33 -28.57
N ASN A 239 13.95 35.99 -28.64
CA ASN A 239 14.55 35.15 -27.60
C ASN A 239 16.04 35.42 -27.33
N ASP A 240 16.80 35.83 -28.35
CA ASP A 240 18.22 36.15 -28.26
C ASP A 240 18.56 37.32 -27.32
N LEU A 241 17.57 38.14 -26.98
CA LEU A 241 17.72 39.19 -25.95
C LEU A 241 17.90 38.61 -24.53
N LEU A 242 17.54 37.33 -24.33
CA LEU A 242 17.66 36.63 -23.06
C LEU A 242 18.98 35.82 -22.93
N TYR A 243 19.88 35.96 -23.91
CA TYR A 243 21.21 35.35 -23.86
C TYR A 243 22.21 36.30 -23.23
N TYR A 244 22.63 35.99 -22.01
CA TYR A 244 23.63 36.77 -21.29
C TYR A 244 25.02 36.18 -21.50
N PHE A 245 26.05 37.02 -21.57
CA PHE A 245 27.44 36.59 -21.82
C PHE A 245 28.43 37.06 -20.75
N ASN A 246 27.98 37.93 -19.83
CA ASN A 246 28.80 38.50 -18.77
C ASN A 246 28.14 38.30 -17.40
N ALA A 247 28.74 37.43 -16.58
CA ALA A 247 28.26 37.06 -15.25
C ALA A 247 28.24 38.22 -14.24
N GLY A 248 28.92 39.34 -14.53
CA GLY A 248 28.85 40.54 -13.69
C GLY A 248 27.62 41.41 -13.97
N THR A 249 26.90 41.14 -15.06
CA THR A 249 25.78 41.97 -15.54
C THR A 249 24.52 41.18 -15.86
N ASP A 250 24.59 39.84 -15.82
CA ASP A 250 23.40 39.02 -15.99
C ASP A 250 22.53 39.05 -14.71
N PRO A 251 21.21 38.81 -14.83
CA PRO A 251 20.29 38.99 -13.71
C PRO A 251 20.21 37.75 -12.79
N TYR A 252 21.06 36.75 -12.99
CA TYR A 252 20.88 35.42 -12.45
C TYR A 252 21.92 35.04 -11.39
N THR A 253 21.45 34.36 -10.35
CA THR A 253 22.33 33.67 -9.38
C THR A 253 22.53 32.24 -9.83
N ASN A 254 23.45 32.02 -10.79
CA ASN A 254 23.65 30.77 -11.53
C ASN A 254 23.66 29.48 -10.69
N ASN A 255 24.11 29.52 -9.43
CA ASN A 255 24.23 28.32 -8.58
C ASN A 255 23.06 28.14 -7.60
N ASN A 256 21.96 28.89 -7.71
CA ASN A 256 20.81 28.80 -6.82
C ASN A 256 19.49 28.80 -7.61
N GLY A 257 18.93 27.59 -7.83
CA GLY A 257 17.69 27.39 -8.57
C GLY A 257 16.49 28.15 -7.99
N SER A 258 16.27 28.05 -6.67
CA SER A 258 15.12 28.69 -6.01
C SER A 258 15.13 30.21 -6.15
N VAL A 259 16.31 30.84 -6.09
CA VAL A 259 16.47 32.27 -6.35
C VAL A 259 16.25 32.59 -7.85
N MET A 260 16.74 31.72 -8.74
CA MET A 260 16.57 31.89 -10.18
C MET A 260 15.11 31.83 -10.64
N LEU A 261 14.20 31.11 -9.96
CA LEU A 261 12.77 31.12 -10.31
C LEU A 261 12.19 32.54 -10.38
N ASN A 262 12.39 33.32 -9.32
CA ASN A 262 11.86 34.68 -9.22
C ASN A 262 12.64 35.66 -10.10
N GLN A 263 13.95 35.47 -10.23
CA GLN A 263 14.78 36.26 -11.16
C GLN A 263 14.32 36.03 -12.60
N ASN A 264 14.02 34.78 -12.99
CA ASN A 264 13.62 34.46 -14.34
C ASN A 264 12.26 35.07 -14.69
N GLN A 265 11.28 34.94 -13.79
CA GLN A 265 9.99 35.59 -13.96
C GLN A 265 10.13 37.09 -14.18
N ALA A 266 10.83 37.79 -13.27
CA ALA A 266 11.04 39.22 -13.38
C ALA A 266 11.83 39.61 -14.64
N ASN A 267 12.86 38.83 -14.99
CA ASN A 267 13.70 39.14 -16.12
C ASN A 267 12.97 39.01 -17.45
N ILE A 268 12.29 37.89 -17.69
CA ILE A 268 11.55 37.67 -18.94
C ILE A 268 10.41 38.70 -19.07
N ASP A 269 9.70 39.00 -17.98
CA ASP A 269 8.68 40.06 -18.00
C ASP A 269 9.24 41.44 -18.35
N ASN A 270 10.43 41.79 -17.85
CA ASN A 270 11.07 43.08 -18.12
C ASN A 270 11.63 43.19 -19.54
N VAL A 271 12.25 42.12 -20.06
CA VAL A 271 12.94 42.13 -21.36
C VAL A 271 11.99 41.86 -22.52
N ILE A 272 11.08 40.90 -22.36
CA ILE A 272 10.18 40.42 -23.40
C ILE A 272 8.78 41.01 -23.25
N GLY A 273 8.32 41.21 -22.02
CA GLY A 273 6.94 41.60 -21.71
C GLY A 273 6.04 40.38 -21.55
N SER A 274 5.28 40.34 -20.46
CA SER A 274 4.44 39.19 -20.09
C SER A 274 3.41 38.76 -21.14
N ALA A 275 2.97 39.63 -22.04
CA ALA A 275 2.04 39.28 -23.12
C ALA A 275 2.67 38.51 -24.29
N ASN A 276 4.01 38.53 -24.40
CA ASN A 276 4.74 38.10 -25.59
C ASN A 276 5.30 36.67 -25.49
N TYR A 277 5.00 35.95 -24.40
CA TYR A 277 5.37 34.55 -24.21
C TYR A 277 4.32 33.82 -23.38
N ASP A 278 4.30 32.49 -23.47
CA ASP A 278 3.30 31.62 -22.86
C ASP A 278 3.89 30.75 -21.75
N ILE A 279 5.17 30.39 -21.89
CA ILE A 279 5.99 29.70 -20.90
C ILE A 279 7.41 30.27 -20.98
N GLY A 280 8.07 30.41 -19.83
CA GLY A 280 9.45 30.86 -19.72
C GLY A 280 10.29 29.88 -18.90
N HIS A 281 11.57 29.76 -19.25
CA HIS A 281 12.50 28.85 -18.60
C HIS A 281 13.93 29.40 -18.67
N VAL A 282 14.79 29.09 -17.70
CA VAL A 282 16.21 29.49 -17.73
C VAL A 282 17.13 28.28 -17.68
N PHE A 283 18.18 28.30 -18.52
CA PHE A 283 19.27 27.34 -18.48
C PHE A 283 20.52 27.93 -17.81
N SER A 284 21.15 27.14 -16.94
CA SER A 284 22.32 27.52 -16.15
C SER A 284 23.37 26.40 -16.13
N THR A 285 24.56 26.68 -15.58
CA THR A 285 25.59 25.64 -15.31
C THR A 285 25.56 25.12 -13.87
N GLY A 286 24.56 25.54 -13.08
CA GLY A 286 24.42 25.18 -11.67
C GLY A 286 23.00 25.42 -11.16
N GLY A 287 22.76 25.17 -9.87
CA GLY A 287 21.46 25.43 -9.25
C GLY A 287 20.44 24.28 -9.35
N GLY A 288 20.75 23.18 -10.03
CA GLY A 288 19.90 22.00 -10.13
C GLY A 288 18.68 22.22 -11.03
N GLY A 289 17.64 21.43 -10.80
CA GLY A 289 16.34 21.57 -11.45
C GLY A 289 15.30 22.06 -10.46
N ILE A 290 14.54 23.09 -10.83
CA ILE A 290 13.38 23.52 -10.06
C ILE A 290 12.35 24.22 -10.96
N ALA A 291 11.09 23.88 -10.78
CA ALA A 291 9.97 24.55 -11.43
C ALA A 291 8.79 24.72 -10.48
N GLN A 292 7.96 25.73 -10.75
CA GLN A 292 6.63 25.82 -10.13
C GLN A 292 5.63 24.99 -10.93
N LEU A 293 4.77 24.27 -10.21
CA LEU A 293 3.73 23.41 -10.80
C LEU A 293 2.64 24.23 -11.52
N SER A 294 2.21 23.78 -12.70
CA SER A 294 1.01 24.27 -13.41
C SER A 294 1.03 25.77 -13.77
N VAL A 295 2.12 26.27 -14.37
CA VAL A 295 2.35 27.72 -14.58
C VAL A 295 2.19 28.28 -16.00
N PRO A 296 2.31 27.55 -17.12
CA PRO A 296 2.06 28.09 -18.45
C PRO A 296 0.73 28.85 -18.52
N CYS A 297 0.73 29.96 -19.26
CA CYS A 297 -0.41 30.88 -19.38
C CYS A 297 -0.84 31.61 -18.09
N THR A 298 -0.13 31.47 -16.97
CA THR A 298 -0.42 32.20 -15.72
C THR A 298 0.44 33.46 -15.56
N GLY A 299 0.33 34.15 -14.41
CA GLY A 299 1.25 35.23 -14.02
C GLY A 299 2.65 34.76 -13.58
N SER A 300 2.83 33.46 -13.35
CA SER A 300 4.09 32.83 -12.89
C SER A 300 4.74 31.95 -13.96
N LYS A 301 4.33 32.12 -15.22
CA LYS A 301 4.67 31.25 -16.35
C LYS A 301 6.14 31.15 -16.74
N ALA A 302 7.02 31.97 -16.16
CA ALA A 302 8.47 31.91 -16.34
C ALA A 302 9.24 31.29 -15.17
N ARG A 303 8.55 30.70 -14.17
CA ARG A 303 9.18 30.06 -13.01
C ARG A 303 9.58 28.61 -13.29
N GLY A 304 10.63 28.44 -14.11
CA GLY A 304 11.28 27.17 -14.39
C GLY A 304 12.78 27.33 -14.63
N VAL A 305 13.58 26.42 -14.08
CA VAL A 305 15.05 26.44 -14.09
C VAL A 305 15.58 25.04 -14.33
N THR A 306 16.53 24.90 -15.25
CA THR A 306 17.34 23.68 -15.40
C THR A 306 18.82 24.02 -15.44
N GLY A 307 19.60 23.40 -14.55
CA GLY A 307 21.03 23.65 -14.42
C GLY A 307 21.87 22.41 -14.20
N LEU A 308 22.96 22.29 -14.96
CA LEU A 308 23.95 21.21 -14.82
C LEU A 308 25.34 21.74 -15.17
N SER A 309 26.38 21.26 -14.49
CA SER A 309 27.77 21.73 -14.72
C SER A 309 28.28 21.54 -16.15
N ALA A 310 27.75 20.54 -16.85
CA ALA A 310 27.95 20.31 -18.28
C ALA A 310 26.57 20.19 -18.96
N PRO A 311 25.90 21.30 -19.29
CA PRO A 311 24.50 21.30 -19.72
C PRO A 311 24.39 20.97 -21.22
N ILE A 312 24.69 19.72 -21.56
CA ILE A 312 24.71 19.17 -22.93
C ILE A 312 24.44 17.67 -22.91
N GLY A 313 23.92 17.16 -24.02
CA GLY A 313 23.64 15.74 -24.20
C GLY A 313 22.31 15.32 -23.58
N ASP A 314 21.91 14.09 -23.89
CA ASP A 314 20.55 13.62 -23.63
C ASP A 314 20.11 13.63 -22.16
N PRO A 315 20.99 13.26 -21.18
CA PRO A 315 20.61 13.37 -19.78
C PRO A 315 20.26 14.80 -19.34
N PHE A 316 20.88 15.82 -19.94
CA PHE A 316 20.48 17.19 -19.65
C PHE A 316 19.12 17.53 -20.28
N TYR A 317 18.87 17.12 -21.52
CA TYR A 317 17.67 17.51 -22.26
C TYR A 317 16.41 16.74 -21.83
N ILE A 318 16.50 15.41 -21.65
CA ILE A 318 15.34 14.59 -21.29
C ILE A 318 15.22 14.43 -19.78
N ASP A 319 16.28 13.98 -19.10
CA ASP A 319 16.17 13.66 -17.68
C ASP A 319 15.92 14.92 -16.83
N TYR A 320 16.35 16.10 -17.30
CA TYR A 320 16.20 17.37 -16.56
C TYR A 320 15.31 18.40 -17.28
N VAL A 321 15.62 18.85 -18.50
CA VAL A 321 14.79 19.91 -19.12
C VAL A 321 13.33 19.46 -19.34
N ALA A 322 13.11 18.27 -19.88
CA ALA A 322 11.76 17.72 -20.03
C ALA A 322 11.08 17.46 -18.67
N HIS A 323 11.83 17.06 -17.64
CA HIS A 323 11.32 16.89 -16.28
C HIS A 323 10.82 18.21 -15.67
N GLU A 324 11.65 19.25 -15.69
CA GLU A 324 11.29 20.56 -15.12
C GLU A 324 10.17 21.24 -15.90
N MET A 325 10.15 21.09 -17.23
CA MET A 325 9.01 21.53 -18.03
C MET A 325 7.77 20.70 -17.72
N GLY A 326 7.91 19.41 -17.35
CA GLY A 326 6.82 18.54 -16.93
C GLY A 326 6.11 19.08 -15.69
N HIS A 327 6.88 19.56 -14.71
CA HIS A 327 6.35 20.31 -13.57
C HIS A 327 5.65 21.60 -14.01
N GLN A 328 6.25 22.41 -14.90
CA GLN A 328 5.58 23.61 -15.39
C GLN A 328 4.21 23.25 -15.98
N PHE A 329 4.09 22.15 -16.73
CA PHE A 329 2.83 21.66 -17.28
C PHE A 329 1.92 20.90 -16.30
N GLY A 330 2.35 20.69 -15.05
CA GLY A 330 1.49 20.22 -13.96
C GLY A 330 1.75 18.79 -13.47
N ALA A 331 2.74 18.07 -14.01
CA ALA A 331 3.04 16.71 -13.54
C ALA A 331 3.79 16.70 -12.20
N ASN A 332 3.42 15.79 -11.31
CA ASN A 332 4.15 15.46 -10.10
C ASN A 332 5.12 14.29 -10.32
N HIS A 333 5.99 14.09 -9.32
CA HIS A 333 6.94 12.99 -9.26
C HIS A 333 6.26 11.61 -9.20
N THR A 334 6.84 10.61 -9.86
CA THR A 334 6.27 9.25 -9.95
C THR A 334 6.94 8.20 -9.07
N GLN A 335 8.12 8.50 -8.51
CA GLN A 335 8.91 7.56 -7.73
C GLN A 335 8.32 7.23 -6.35
N ASN A 336 8.52 5.99 -5.89
CA ASN A 336 8.11 5.51 -4.58
C ASN A 336 9.28 5.42 -3.57
N ASN A 337 10.52 5.75 -3.95
CA ASN A 337 11.60 5.95 -2.97
C ASN A 337 11.38 7.20 -2.10
N ASP A 338 12.18 7.38 -1.04
CA ASP A 338 11.99 8.46 -0.08
C ASP A 338 12.53 9.84 -0.56
N CYS A 339 12.99 9.96 -1.81
CA CYS A 339 13.54 11.21 -2.33
C CYS A 339 12.47 12.09 -2.98
N ASN A 340 12.09 13.17 -2.29
CA ASN A 340 11.16 14.20 -2.80
C ASN A 340 9.87 13.62 -3.43
N ARG A 341 9.42 12.44 -2.97
CA ARG A 341 8.24 11.77 -3.51
C ARG A 341 6.96 12.52 -3.19
N VAL A 342 5.95 12.34 -4.03
CA VAL A 342 4.60 12.87 -3.85
C VAL A 342 3.63 11.70 -3.64
N LEU A 343 3.00 11.65 -2.46
CA LEU A 343 2.24 10.47 -2.02
C LEU A 343 1.12 10.06 -2.98
N SER A 344 0.45 11.01 -3.62
CA SER A 344 -0.69 10.75 -4.51
C SER A 344 -0.29 10.22 -5.89
N THR A 345 0.99 10.30 -6.25
CA THR A 345 1.49 9.95 -7.59
C THR A 345 2.68 9.00 -7.56
N SER A 346 3.03 8.44 -6.40
CA SER A 346 4.12 7.47 -6.21
C SER A 346 3.81 6.09 -6.82
N MET A 347 3.60 6.03 -8.14
CA MET A 347 3.16 4.86 -8.89
C MET A 347 4.29 3.90 -9.28
N GLU A 348 5.54 4.34 -9.27
CA GLU A 348 6.67 3.56 -9.80
C GLU A 348 7.64 3.12 -8.70
N PRO A 349 8.16 1.88 -8.74
CA PRO A 349 9.06 1.37 -7.71
C PRO A 349 10.43 2.06 -7.73
N GLY A 350 11.05 2.14 -6.56
CA GLY A 350 12.40 2.72 -6.40
C GLY A 350 12.46 4.16 -6.91
N SER A 351 13.45 4.45 -7.75
CA SER A 351 13.63 5.76 -8.36
C SER A 351 12.82 6.03 -9.63
N ALA A 352 11.89 5.14 -9.99
CA ALA A 352 11.08 5.23 -11.21
C ALA A 352 11.88 5.16 -12.53
N SER A 353 11.18 4.79 -13.61
CA SER A 353 11.77 4.63 -14.96
C SER A 353 11.42 5.81 -15.89
N THR A 354 10.31 6.52 -15.66
CA THR A 354 9.80 7.55 -16.58
C THR A 354 10.40 8.94 -16.32
N ILE A 355 10.10 9.91 -17.20
CA ILE A 355 10.64 11.29 -17.16
C ILE A 355 10.43 11.97 -15.80
N MET A 356 9.24 11.82 -15.19
CA MET A 356 8.94 12.44 -13.88
C MET A 356 9.48 11.64 -12.69
N GLY A 357 10.24 10.59 -12.97
CA GLY A 357 11.00 9.81 -12.00
C GLY A 357 12.38 10.40 -11.69
N TYR A 358 13.09 9.77 -10.74
CA TYR A 358 14.43 10.13 -10.26
C TYR A 358 15.48 9.11 -10.70
N ALA A 359 15.30 8.51 -11.88
CA ALA A 359 16.23 7.55 -12.47
C ALA A 359 17.66 8.13 -12.48
N GLY A 360 18.62 7.41 -11.89
CA GLY A 360 20.02 7.82 -11.78
C GLY A 360 20.31 8.79 -10.63
N VAL A 361 19.28 9.35 -9.99
CA VAL A 361 19.42 10.43 -8.99
C VAL A 361 19.36 9.89 -7.56
N CYS A 362 18.41 8.99 -7.25
CA CYS A 362 18.19 8.53 -5.87
C CYS A 362 18.14 7.01 -5.73
N ALA A 363 18.61 6.52 -4.58
CA ALA A 363 18.53 5.11 -4.20
C ALA A 363 17.19 4.76 -3.50
N PRO A 364 16.70 3.51 -3.60
CA PRO A 364 17.23 2.44 -4.45
C PRO A 364 16.94 2.75 -5.93
N ASN A 365 18.00 2.69 -6.74
CA ASN A 365 17.96 3.21 -8.10
C ASN A 365 17.62 2.10 -9.10
N ILE A 366 16.61 2.32 -9.93
CA ILE A 366 16.16 1.31 -10.91
C ILE A 366 17.00 1.30 -12.18
N GLN A 367 17.40 2.47 -12.67
CA GLN A 367 18.23 2.64 -13.86
C GLN A 367 18.96 3.98 -13.85
N SER A 368 19.92 4.16 -14.74
CA SER A 368 20.80 5.34 -14.74
C SER A 368 20.17 6.62 -15.31
N HIS A 369 19.21 6.50 -16.21
CA HIS A 369 18.61 7.62 -16.94
C HIS A 369 17.13 7.36 -17.14
N SER A 370 16.28 8.37 -17.18
CA SER A 370 14.85 8.16 -17.44
C SER A 370 14.65 7.63 -18.87
N ASP A 371 13.61 6.85 -19.09
CA ASP A 371 13.16 6.52 -20.44
C ASP A 371 12.33 7.69 -21.01
N ASP A 372 12.38 7.92 -22.32
CA ASP A 372 11.85 9.13 -22.97
C ASP A 372 10.32 9.13 -23.17
N TYR A 373 9.55 8.87 -22.10
CA TYR A 373 8.10 8.93 -22.07
C TYR A 373 7.57 9.28 -20.68
N PHE A 374 6.32 9.70 -20.62
CA PHE A 374 5.62 10.00 -19.38
C PHE A 374 4.82 8.79 -18.87
N HIS A 375 4.86 8.57 -17.55
CA HIS A 375 3.95 7.64 -16.87
C HIS A 375 2.51 8.10 -17.06
N ALA A 376 1.55 7.16 -17.07
CA ALA A 376 0.15 7.49 -17.26
C ALA A 376 -0.40 8.55 -16.28
N VAL A 377 0.13 8.64 -15.06
CA VAL A 377 -0.30 9.65 -14.07
C VAL A 377 0.14 11.05 -14.47
N SER A 378 1.39 11.19 -14.95
CA SER A 378 1.88 12.45 -15.50
C SER A 378 1.11 12.84 -16.77
N ILE A 379 0.69 11.84 -17.56
CA ILE A 379 -0.15 12.08 -18.74
C ILE A 379 -1.51 12.66 -18.33
N GLN A 380 -2.14 12.08 -17.33
CA GLN A 380 -3.42 12.53 -16.79
C GLN A 380 -3.34 13.94 -16.21
N GLU A 381 -2.31 14.24 -15.42
CA GLU A 381 -2.11 15.56 -14.79
C GLU A 381 -1.88 16.67 -15.83
N ILE A 382 -0.94 16.45 -16.76
CA ILE A 382 -0.63 17.44 -17.81
C ILE A 382 -1.84 17.62 -18.73
N SER A 383 -2.47 16.53 -19.18
CA SER A 383 -3.65 16.60 -20.04
C SER A 383 -4.79 17.36 -19.38
N SER A 384 -5.02 17.14 -18.08
CA SER A 384 -6.02 17.91 -17.32
C SER A 384 -5.69 19.40 -17.30
N PHE A 385 -4.44 19.78 -17.08
CA PHE A 385 -4.01 21.18 -17.03
C PHE A 385 -4.13 21.89 -18.38
N ILE A 386 -3.76 21.22 -19.49
CA ILE A 386 -3.75 21.85 -20.82
C ILE A 386 -5.13 21.83 -21.51
N THR A 387 -6.08 21.00 -21.06
CA THR A 387 -7.43 20.92 -21.63
C THR A 387 -8.47 21.69 -20.80
N ALA A 388 -8.40 21.57 -19.47
CA ALA A 388 -9.39 22.16 -18.56
C ALA A 388 -8.80 23.24 -17.62
N GLY A 389 -7.48 23.26 -17.44
CA GLY A 389 -6.79 24.20 -16.55
C GLY A 389 -6.31 25.49 -17.23
N ALA A 390 -5.53 26.27 -16.47
CA ALA A 390 -5.00 27.55 -16.95
C ALA A 390 -4.08 27.40 -18.18
N GLY A 391 -3.45 26.24 -18.34
CA GLY A 391 -2.60 25.90 -19.48
C GLY A 391 -3.31 26.00 -20.84
N ASN A 392 -4.64 25.99 -20.86
CA ASN A 392 -5.42 26.13 -22.09
C ASN A 392 -5.70 27.60 -22.51
N ASN A 393 -5.30 28.59 -21.72
CA ASN A 393 -5.72 29.99 -21.91
C ASN A 393 -4.95 30.79 -22.96
N CYS A 394 -3.74 30.35 -23.32
CA CYS A 394 -2.84 31.11 -24.19
C CYS A 394 -2.28 30.39 -25.44
N PRO A 395 -2.25 29.05 -25.57
CA PRO A 395 -1.62 28.42 -26.73
C PRO A 395 -2.39 28.73 -28.01
N THR A 396 -1.69 28.68 -29.14
CA THR A 396 -2.36 28.56 -30.43
C THR A 396 -2.80 27.12 -30.63
N ILE A 397 -4.11 26.91 -30.69
CA ILE A 397 -4.70 25.58 -30.86
C ILE A 397 -5.03 25.34 -32.33
N THR A 398 -4.59 24.19 -32.84
CA THR A 398 -4.97 23.69 -34.16
C THR A 398 -5.55 22.29 -34.06
N ASN A 399 -6.46 21.96 -34.97
CA ASN A 399 -7.06 20.63 -35.05
C ASN A 399 -6.48 19.91 -36.27
N PRO A 400 -5.38 19.17 -36.13
CA PRO A 400 -4.88 18.34 -37.22
C PRO A 400 -5.92 17.29 -37.61
N PRO A 401 -5.86 16.73 -38.83
CA PRO A 401 -6.68 15.58 -39.21
C PRO A 401 -6.15 14.32 -38.50
N ASN A 402 -6.42 14.22 -37.20
CA ASN A 402 -6.09 13.07 -36.34
C ASN A 402 -7.31 12.75 -35.46
N SER A 403 -7.65 11.48 -35.34
CA SER A 403 -8.74 10.98 -34.51
C SER A 403 -8.18 10.35 -33.24
N GLN A 404 -8.96 10.41 -32.15
CA GLN A 404 -8.53 9.76 -30.91
C GLN A 404 -8.49 8.24 -31.07
N PRO A 405 -7.43 7.56 -30.61
CA PRO A 405 -7.46 6.11 -30.51
C PRO A 405 -8.48 5.66 -29.46
N VAL A 406 -8.95 4.42 -29.58
CA VAL A 406 -9.85 3.80 -28.60
C VAL A 406 -9.17 2.57 -28.03
N VAL A 407 -9.07 2.49 -26.71
CA VAL A 407 -8.61 1.32 -25.96
C VAL A 407 -9.75 0.66 -25.18
N THR A 408 -9.74 -0.67 -25.19
CA THR A 408 -10.55 -1.52 -24.31
C THR A 408 -9.68 -2.60 -23.68
N ALA A 409 -9.93 -2.93 -22.42
CA ALA A 409 -9.29 -4.03 -21.69
C ALA A 409 -10.34 -4.74 -20.82
N ALA A 410 -10.18 -6.05 -20.67
CA ALA A 410 -11.02 -6.86 -19.80
C ALA A 410 -10.58 -6.73 -18.33
N GLY A 411 -11.50 -7.01 -17.40
CA GLY A 411 -11.29 -6.93 -15.95
C GLY A 411 -12.63 -6.71 -15.21
N PRO A 412 -12.65 -6.79 -13.87
CA PRO A 412 -11.54 -7.11 -12.97
C PRO A 412 -11.12 -8.59 -13.05
N PHE A 413 -9.92 -8.92 -12.55
CA PHE A 413 -9.42 -10.30 -12.47
C PHE A 413 -9.05 -10.69 -11.04
N THR A 414 -9.20 -11.97 -10.72
CA THR A 414 -8.63 -12.57 -9.49
C THR A 414 -7.65 -13.67 -9.87
N ILE A 415 -6.41 -13.56 -9.41
CA ILE A 415 -5.30 -14.45 -9.76
C ILE A 415 -4.71 -15.14 -8.52
N PRO A 416 -4.12 -16.33 -8.65
CA PRO A 416 -3.39 -16.98 -7.56
C PRO A 416 -2.09 -16.23 -7.20
N HIS A 417 -1.68 -16.26 -5.93
CA HIS A 417 -0.41 -15.70 -5.50
C HIS A 417 0.79 -16.39 -6.17
N SER A 418 1.93 -15.69 -6.22
CA SER A 418 3.20 -16.18 -6.77
C SER A 418 3.11 -16.77 -8.17
N THR A 419 2.16 -16.29 -8.99
CA THR A 419 1.86 -16.83 -10.33
C THR A 419 2.01 -15.76 -11.40
N PRO A 420 2.74 -16.03 -12.51
CA PRO A 420 2.82 -15.11 -13.64
C PRO A 420 1.45 -14.79 -14.26
N PHE A 421 1.30 -13.56 -14.74
CA PHE A 421 0.09 -13.13 -15.46
C PHE A 421 0.43 -12.21 -16.63
N ARG A 422 -0.53 -12.03 -17.54
CA ARG A 422 -0.40 -11.12 -18.67
C ARG A 422 -1.66 -10.28 -18.84
N LEU A 423 -1.50 -8.98 -19.03
CA LEU A 423 -2.61 -8.09 -19.37
C LEU A 423 -2.60 -7.83 -20.87
N THR A 424 -3.79 -7.83 -21.49
CA THR A 424 -3.95 -7.62 -22.93
C THR A 424 -5.07 -6.61 -23.16
N ALA A 425 -4.78 -5.59 -23.96
CA ALA A 425 -5.75 -4.61 -24.42
C ALA A 425 -6.17 -4.88 -25.88
N SER A 426 -7.25 -4.24 -26.31
CA SER A 426 -7.63 -4.09 -27.71
C SER A 426 -7.67 -2.61 -28.02
N GLY A 427 -6.83 -2.18 -28.96
CA GLY A 427 -6.79 -0.80 -29.44
C GLY A 427 -7.26 -0.70 -30.88
N SER A 428 -7.95 0.37 -31.23
CA SER A 428 -8.30 0.71 -32.61
C SER A 428 -8.14 2.20 -32.84
N ASP A 429 -7.75 2.58 -34.04
CA ASP A 429 -7.65 3.97 -34.45
C ASP A 429 -8.40 4.18 -35.78
N ALA A 430 -9.07 5.32 -35.93
CA ALA A 430 -9.92 5.59 -37.10
C ALA A 430 -9.11 5.96 -38.35
N ASP A 431 -7.90 6.50 -38.16
CA ASP A 431 -6.97 6.89 -39.21
C ASP A 431 -6.02 5.73 -39.61
N ASN A 432 -6.12 4.59 -38.90
CA ASN A 432 -5.27 3.40 -39.01
C ASN A 432 -3.81 3.68 -38.65
N ASP A 433 -3.58 4.54 -37.66
CA ASP A 433 -2.24 4.82 -37.17
C ASP A 433 -1.62 3.64 -36.40
N PRO A 434 -0.29 3.46 -36.47
CA PRO A 434 0.40 2.44 -35.69
C PRO A 434 0.33 2.68 -34.18
N LEU A 435 -0.52 1.93 -33.50
CA LEU A 435 -0.69 2.02 -32.05
C LEU A 435 0.49 1.45 -31.25
N THR A 436 0.75 2.07 -30.10
CA THR A 436 1.59 1.51 -29.04
C THR A 436 0.88 1.51 -27.70
N TYR A 437 1.14 0.48 -26.89
CA TYR A 437 0.53 0.18 -25.61
C TYR A 437 1.58 0.27 -24.51
N CYS A 438 1.24 0.93 -23.41
CA CYS A 438 2.02 0.95 -22.18
C CYS A 438 1.11 0.48 -21.05
N TRP A 439 1.44 -0.67 -20.45
CA TRP A 439 0.75 -1.19 -19.27
C TRP A 439 1.56 -0.80 -18.04
N GLU A 440 0.98 -0.11 -17.06
CA GLU A 440 1.69 0.43 -15.90
C GLU A 440 0.89 0.12 -14.63
N GLN A 441 1.58 -0.07 -13.50
CA GLN A 441 0.90 -0.23 -12.21
C GLN A 441 0.37 1.15 -11.74
N TRP A 442 -0.79 1.16 -11.11
CA TRP A 442 -1.57 2.34 -10.77
C TRP A 442 -1.89 2.40 -9.27
N ASP A 443 -0.90 2.04 -8.45
CA ASP A 443 -1.00 1.91 -7.00
C ASP A 443 -0.11 2.96 -6.31
N PRO A 444 -0.66 4.10 -5.84
CA PRO A 444 0.15 5.18 -5.28
C PRO A 444 0.58 4.92 -3.83
N GLU A 445 0.27 3.77 -3.23
CA GLU A 445 0.53 3.58 -1.81
C GLU A 445 2.03 3.62 -1.48
N VAL A 446 2.33 4.25 -0.35
CA VAL A 446 3.70 4.40 0.18
C VAL A 446 3.85 3.62 1.48
N GLY A 447 5.08 3.26 1.82
CA GLY A 447 5.42 2.58 3.09
C GLY A 447 5.86 1.13 2.92
N ALA A 448 5.71 0.56 1.72
CA ALA A 448 6.29 -0.73 1.35
C ALA A 448 7.82 -0.61 1.15
N VAL A 449 8.55 -1.71 1.40
CA VAL A 449 10.00 -1.74 1.21
C VAL A 449 10.34 -1.65 -0.29
N MET A 450 11.35 -0.86 -0.63
CA MET A 450 11.94 -0.74 -1.97
C MET A 450 13.43 -1.15 -1.95
N PRO A 451 13.94 -1.92 -2.94
CA PRO A 451 13.23 -2.57 -4.04
C PRO A 451 12.09 -3.49 -3.57
N PRO A 452 11.05 -3.69 -4.39
CA PRO A 452 9.85 -4.39 -3.97
C PRO A 452 10.15 -5.82 -3.52
N LEU A 453 9.44 -6.30 -2.50
CA LEU A 453 9.49 -7.68 -2.00
C LEU A 453 8.20 -8.40 -2.35
N SER A 454 8.25 -9.73 -2.51
CA SER A 454 7.05 -10.52 -2.82
C SER A 454 6.00 -10.46 -1.71
N THR A 455 6.42 -10.15 -0.48
CA THR A 455 5.55 -10.01 0.69
C THR A 455 4.96 -8.61 0.85
N ASN A 456 5.27 -7.66 -0.04
CA ASN A 456 4.66 -6.33 0.01
C ASN A 456 3.16 -6.47 -0.30
N ASP A 457 2.33 -6.02 0.62
CA ASP A 457 0.86 -6.00 0.53
C ASP A 457 0.32 -4.67 -0.03
N GLN A 458 1.17 -3.67 -0.20
CA GLN A 458 0.85 -2.35 -0.75
C GLN A 458 1.96 -1.83 -1.67
N GLY A 459 1.68 -0.76 -2.44
CA GLY A 459 2.64 -0.05 -3.26
C GLY A 459 3.12 -0.80 -4.51
N PRO A 460 3.92 -0.16 -5.37
CA PRO A 460 4.22 -0.69 -6.70
C PRO A 460 5.23 -1.85 -6.67
N LEU A 461 4.91 -2.92 -7.38
CA LEU A 461 5.71 -4.14 -7.56
C LEU A 461 6.35 -4.24 -8.95
N PHE A 462 5.80 -3.54 -9.95
CA PHE A 462 6.19 -3.64 -11.35
C PHE A 462 6.61 -2.27 -11.88
N ARG A 463 7.86 -2.16 -12.33
CA ARG A 463 8.38 -0.97 -13.01
C ARG A 463 7.63 -0.63 -14.29
N SER A 464 7.68 0.62 -14.72
CA SER A 464 7.26 0.98 -16.08
C SER A 464 8.28 0.53 -17.14
N LEU A 465 7.79 0.32 -18.37
CA LEU A 465 8.55 -0.10 -19.55
C LEU A 465 8.09 0.69 -20.78
N LEU A 466 9.02 0.92 -21.71
CA LEU A 466 8.77 1.63 -22.98
C LEU A 466 7.49 1.13 -23.71
N PRO A 467 6.69 2.04 -24.30
CA PRO A 467 5.52 1.66 -25.09
C PRO A 467 5.83 0.65 -26.20
N SER A 468 5.03 -0.41 -26.27
CA SER A 468 5.22 -1.55 -27.18
C SER A 468 4.13 -1.62 -28.24
N SER A 469 4.41 -2.19 -29.41
CA SER A 469 3.36 -2.54 -30.38
C SER A 469 2.57 -3.78 -29.96
N SER A 470 3.05 -4.53 -28.97
CA SER A 470 2.30 -5.64 -28.40
C SER A 470 1.20 -5.07 -27.49
N PRO A 471 -0.07 -5.43 -27.70
CA PRO A 471 -1.14 -5.10 -26.77
C PRO A 471 -1.01 -5.87 -25.44
N THR A 472 -0.17 -6.89 -25.41
CA THR A 472 0.04 -7.78 -24.26
C THR A 472 1.35 -7.45 -23.55
N ARG A 473 1.29 -7.25 -22.22
CA ARG A 473 2.45 -7.21 -21.32
C ARG A 473 2.43 -8.40 -20.36
N TYR A 474 3.59 -9.02 -20.16
CA TYR A 474 3.81 -10.10 -19.20
C TYR A 474 4.36 -9.56 -17.88
N PHE A 475 3.94 -10.16 -16.77
CA PHE A 475 4.35 -9.79 -15.43
C PHE A 475 4.87 -11.03 -14.66
N PRO A 476 6.17 -11.07 -14.29
CA PRO A 476 7.25 -10.18 -14.72
C PRO A 476 7.51 -10.26 -16.24
N ASN A 477 8.44 -9.46 -16.76
CA ASN A 477 8.79 -9.49 -18.18
C ASN A 477 9.17 -10.91 -18.66
N LEU A 478 8.83 -11.20 -19.91
CA LEU A 478 8.99 -12.52 -20.51
C LEU A 478 10.45 -13.02 -20.47
N THR A 479 11.44 -12.14 -20.59
CA THR A 479 12.86 -12.51 -20.49
C THR A 479 13.20 -13.09 -19.11
N GLY A 480 12.71 -12.47 -18.04
CA GLY A 480 12.85 -12.96 -16.67
C GLY A 480 12.15 -14.31 -16.45
N LEU A 481 10.92 -14.43 -16.97
CA LEU A 481 10.15 -15.68 -16.93
C LEU A 481 10.88 -16.84 -17.63
N LEU A 482 11.41 -16.62 -18.83
CA LEU A 482 12.14 -17.66 -19.58
C LEU A 482 13.46 -18.07 -18.93
N ALA A 483 14.10 -17.14 -18.22
CA ALA A 483 15.31 -17.37 -17.44
C ALA A 483 15.05 -18.00 -16.05
N ASN A 484 13.78 -18.14 -15.64
CA ASN A 484 13.35 -18.53 -14.30
C ASN A 484 13.98 -17.67 -13.20
N THR A 485 14.06 -16.36 -13.43
CA THR A 485 14.57 -15.40 -12.45
C THR A 485 13.42 -14.58 -11.88
N SER A 486 13.63 -14.04 -10.68
CA SER A 486 12.75 -13.01 -10.09
C SER A 486 13.41 -11.65 -10.31
N PRO A 487 12.95 -10.84 -11.29
CA PRO A 487 13.52 -9.53 -11.53
C PRO A 487 13.34 -8.63 -10.30
N THR A 488 14.38 -7.87 -9.93
CA THR A 488 14.38 -7.01 -8.73
C THR A 488 13.26 -5.96 -8.72
N TRP A 489 12.80 -5.54 -9.90
CA TRP A 489 11.86 -4.44 -10.09
C TRP A 489 10.52 -4.87 -10.71
N GLU A 490 10.30 -6.17 -10.84
CA GLU A 490 9.05 -6.77 -11.28
C GLU A 490 8.84 -8.05 -10.47
N VAL A 491 8.12 -7.92 -9.35
CA VAL A 491 8.05 -8.97 -8.34
C VAL A 491 6.62 -9.49 -8.24
N LEU A 492 6.47 -10.81 -8.33
CA LEU A 492 5.17 -11.46 -8.12
C LEU A 492 4.80 -11.42 -6.63
N PRO A 493 3.57 -11.02 -6.29
CA PRO A 493 3.10 -10.98 -4.92
C PRO A 493 2.89 -12.41 -4.38
N SER A 494 3.46 -12.71 -3.22
CA SER A 494 3.31 -13.98 -2.49
C SER A 494 2.27 -13.90 -1.37
N VAL A 495 1.56 -12.77 -1.25
CA VAL A 495 0.51 -12.50 -0.28
C VAL A 495 -0.73 -11.99 -1.01
N GLY A 496 -1.90 -12.13 -0.39
CA GLY A 496 -3.13 -11.56 -0.94
C GLY A 496 -3.10 -10.03 -0.89
N ARG A 497 -3.46 -9.39 -2.00
CA ARG A 497 -3.53 -7.93 -2.15
C ARG A 497 -4.30 -7.54 -3.40
N ASP A 498 -4.79 -6.31 -3.44
CA ASP A 498 -5.28 -5.70 -4.68
C ASP A 498 -4.14 -4.94 -5.37
N MET A 499 -4.24 -4.87 -6.70
CA MET A 499 -3.35 -4.09 -7.56
C MET A 499 -4.18 -3.47 -8.68
N GLU A 500 -3.95 -2.19 -8.96
CA GLU A 500 -4.51 -1.50 -10.10
C GLU A 500 -3.47 -1.39 -11.21
N PHE A 501 -3.91 -1.54 -12.46
CA PHE A 501 -3.10 -1.29 -13.64
C PHE A 501 -3.81 -0.32 -14.57
N ARG A 502 -3.05 0.47 -15.31
CA ARG A 502 -3.54 1.30 -16.40
C ARG A 502 -2.87 0.90 -17.70
N VAL A 503 -3.64 0.82 -18.77
CA VAL A 503 -3.10 0.81 -20.14
C VAL A 503 -3.26 2.19 -20.76
N THR A 504 -2.17 2.75 -21.28
CA THR A 504 -2.18 3.95 -22.14
C THR A 504 -1.84 3.55 -23.57
N VAL A 505 -2.72 3.88 -24.51
CA VAL A 505 -2.54 3.70 -25.95
C VAL A 505 -2.19 5.03 -26.58
N ARG A 506 -1.14 5.05 -27.41
CA ARG A 506 -0.68 6.19 -28.20
C ARG A 506 -0.85 5.88 -29.68
N ASP A 507 -1.41 6.82 -30.45
CA ASP A 507 -1.55 6.70 -31.90
C ASP A 507 -0.23 6.90 -32.66
N ASN A 508 0.72 7.65 -32.08
CA ASN A 508 1.96 8.09 -32.71
C ASN A 508 1.71 8.87 -34.03
N HIS A 509 0.58 9.57 -34.13
CA HIS A 509 0.21 10.22 -35.38
C HIS A 509 1.16 11.37 -35.72
N SER A 510 1.58 11.43 -36.99
CA SER A 510 2.64 12.31 -37.45
C SER A 510 2.32 13.80 -37.42
N SER A 511 1.07 14.20 -37.17
CA SER A 511 0.60 15.60 -37.11
C SER A 511 0.21 16.07 -35.70
N GLY A 512 0.45 15.25 -34.68
CA GLY A 512 0.21 15.53 -33.26
C GLY A 512 -0.32 14.26 -32.63
N GLY A 513 0.37 13.72 -31.63
CA GLY A 513 -0.02 12.47 -30.99
C GLY A 513 -1.26 12.64 -30.11
N CYS A 514 -2.09 11.62 -30.08
CA CYS A 514 -3.22 11.50 -29.17
C CYS A 514 -3.13 10.19 -28.39
N THR A 515 -3.68 10.22 -27.17
CA THR A 515 -3.67 9.05 -26.30
C THR A 515 -5.05 8.74 -25.74
N ASP A 516 -5.18 7.50 -25.29
CA ASP A 516 -6.37 6.99 -24.64
C ASP A 516 -5.99 5.96 -23.56
N GLU A 517 -6.81 5.80 -22.54
CA GLU A 517 -6.45 5.02 -21.36
C GLU A 517 -7.60 4.23 -20.74
N GLN A 518 -7.26 3.13 -20.06
CA GLN A 518 -8.21 2.36 -19.25
C GLN A 518 -7.54 1.69 -18.05
N ASN A 519 -8.22 1.70 -16.90
CA ASN A 519 -7.84 0.98 -15.69
C ASN A 519 -8.34 -0.47 -15.67
N VAL A 520 -7.58 -1.35 -15.02
CA VAL A 520 -7.90 -2.76 -14.78
C VAL A 520 -7.44 -3.15 -13.37
N SER A 521 -8.39 -3.62 -12.56
CA SER A 521 -8.13 -4.18 -11.23
C SER A 521 -7.71 -5.64 -11.31
N VAL A 522 -6.69 -6.01 -10.52
CA VAL A 522 -6.18 -7.37 -10.35
C VAL A 522 -6.05 -7.69 -8.87
N THR A 523 -6.90 -8.59 -8.38
CA THR A 523 -6.85 -9.11 -7.01
C THR A 523 -5.99 -10.38 -6.95
N VAL A 524 -5.05 -10.43 -6.01
CA VAL A 524 -4.23 -11.60 -5.70
C VAL A 524 -4.90 -12.38 -4.58
N GLU A 525 -5.29 -13.61 -4.85
CA GLU A 525 -5.86 -14.53 -3.87
C GLU A 525 -4.74 -15.22 -3.07
N GLY A 526 -4.69 -14.95 -1.76
CA GLY A 526 -3.66 -15.48 -0.87
C GLY A 526 -3.79 -16.99 -0.57
N SER A 527 -4.97 -17.59 -0.77
CA SER A 527 -5.24 -19.01 -0.51
C SER A 527 -5.12 -19.93 -1.74
N ALA A 528 -4.93 -19.35 -2.93
CA ALA A 528 -4.74 -20.08 -4.18
C ALA A 528 -3.36 -19.77 -4.78
N GLY A 529 -2.70 -20.77 -5.36
CA GLY A 529 -1.36 -20.66 -5.93
C GLY A 529 -0.24 -21.32 -5.11
N PRO A 530 1.00 -21.32 -5.62
CA PRO A 530 1.36 -20.94 -6.98
C PRO A 530 0.89 -21.97 -8.02
N PHE A 531 0.35 -21.49 -9.14
CA PHE A 531 0.04 -22.33 -10.30
C PHE A 531 1.33 -22.61 -11.07
N LEU A 532 1.71 -23.88 -11.22
CA LEU A 532 3.05 -24.25 -11.74
C LEU A 532 2.99 -25.42 -12.72
N VAL A 533 3.60 -25.28 -13.89
CA VAL A 533 3.93 -26.37 -14.81
C VAL A 533 5.00 -27.24 -14.16
N THR A 534 4.70 -28.53 -13.98
CA THR A 534 5.60 -29.50 -13.34
C THR A 534 6.34 -30.36 -14.35
N ALA A 535 5.77 -30.61 -15.54
CA ALA A 535 6.44 -31.28 -16.64
C ALA A 535 5.92 -30.83 -18.01
N PRO A 536 6.81 -30.71 -19.03
CA PRO A 536 8.24 -30.98 -18.98
C PRO A 536 9.03 -29.80 -18.37
N ASN A 537 9.98 -30.12 -17.47
CA ASN A 537 10.90 -29.14 -16.87
C ASN A 537 12.37 -29.56 -17.02
N THR A 538 12.65 -30.47 -17.95
CA THR A 538 14.00 -30.97 -18.26
C THR A 538 14.18 -31.07 -19.76
N ASN A 539 15.43 -31.22 -20.22
CA ASN A 539 15.77 -31.33 -21.64
C ASN A 539 15.43 -32.71 -22.24
N VAL A 540 14.13 -33.02 -22.28
CA VAL A 540 13.56 -34.24 -22.86
C VAL A 540 13.56 -34.17 -24.39
N LEU A 541 13.49 -35.34 -25.04
CA LEU A 541 13.27 -35.45 -26.48
C LEU A 541 11.85 -35.90 -26.74
N TRP A 542 11.10 -35.08 -27.46
CA TRP A 542 9.78 -35.39 -28.00
C TRP A 542 9.87 -35.58 -29.51
N LEU A 543 9.01 -36.46 -30.04
CA LEU A 543 8.94 -36.77 -31.46
C LEU A 543 7.60 -36.30 -32.04
N GLU A 544 7.62 -35.78 -33.26
CA GLU A 544 6.39 -35.41 -33.97
C GLU A 544 5.40 -36.57 -34.07
N GLY A 545 4.12 -36.26 -33.99
CA GLY A 545 3.02 -37.22 -34.06
C GLY A 545 2.82 -38.08 -32.80
N GLN A 546 3.76 -38.02 -31.85
CA GLN A 546 3.67 -38.72 -30.58
C GLN A 546 2.86 -37.91 -29.56
N GLN A 547 2.34 -38.62 -28.56
CA GLN A 547 1.63 -38.02 -27.44
C GLN A 547 2.50 -38.04 -26.19
N TYR A 548 2.53 -36.93 -25.46
CA TYR A 548 3.28 -36.77 -24.21
C TYR A 548 2.39 -36.18 -23.12
N LEU A 549 2.68 -36.54 -21.87
CA LEU A 549 2.00 -35.99 -20.70
C LEU A 549 2.59 -34.61 -20.36
N VAL A 550 1.73 -33.61 -20.29
CA VAL A 550 1.98 -32.32 -19.65
C VAL A 550 1.28 -32.34 -18.30
N SER A 551 1.97 -31.87 -17.25
CA SER A 551 1.42 -31.81 -15.90
C SER A 551 1.69 -30.46 -15.25
N TRP A 552 0.78 -30.04 -14.37
CA TRP A 552 0.85 -28.78 -13.62
C TRP A 552 0.19 -28.93 -12.23
N ASN A 553 0.52 -28.04 -11.31
CA ASN A 553 -0.13 -27.90 -10.02
C ASN A 553 -1.37 -27.02 -10.17
N VAL A 554 -2.56 -27.57 -9.90
CA VAL A 554 -3.84 -26.82 -9.95
C VAL A 554 -3.88 -25.75 -8.86
N ALA A 555 -3.26 -25.99 -7.71
CA ALA A 555 -3.06 -25.01 -6.63
C ALA A 555 -4.33 -24.21 -6.24
N ASN A 556 -5.45 -24.89 -6.01
CA ASN A 556 -6.76 -24.32 -5.65
C ASN A 556 -7.36 -23.33 -6.68
N THR A 557 -6.78 -23.20 -7.88
CA THR A 557 -7.21 -22.19 -8.87
C THR A 557 -8.60 -22.47 -9.46
N THR A 558 -9.13 -23.69 -9.35
CA THR A 558 -10.49 -24.04 -9.78
C THR A 558 -11.57 -23.53 -8.82
N LEU A 559 -11.21 -23.18 -7.58
CA LEU A 559 -12.15 -22.73 -6.56
C LEU A 559 -12.37 -21.20 -6.66
N PRO A 560 -13.56 -20.70 -6.28
CA PRO A 560 -13.76 -19.26 -6.11
C PRO A 560 -12.81 -18.67 -5.06
N PRO A 561 -12.35 -17.41 -5.22
CA PRO A 561 -12.73 -16.47 -6.28
C PRO A 561 -11.97 -16.65 -7.62
N VAL A 562 -10.86 -17.38 -7.68
CA VAL A 562 -10.03 -17.53 -8.90
C VAL A 562 -10.79 -18.22 -10.05
N SER A 563 -11.55 -19.27 -9.75
CA SER A 563 -12.55 -19.91 -10.63
C SER A 563 -12.06 -20.39 -12.02
N CYS A 564 -10.79 -20.77 -12.15
CA CYS A 564 -10.21 -21.25 -13.41
C CYS A 564 -10.58 -22.72 -13.68
N ALA A 565 -11.72 -22.95 -14.32
CA ALA A 565 -12.21 -24.31 -14.61
C ALA A 565 -11.43 -25.02 -15.74
N ASN A 566 -10.87 -24.26 -16.68
CA ASN A 566 -10.27 -24.79 -17.90
C ASN A 566 -8.91 -24.13 -18.19
N VAL A 567 -8.01 -24.89 -18.83
CA VAL A 567 -6.70 -24.41 -19.28
C VAL A 567 -6.47 -24.68 -20.77
N ASP A 568 -5.60 -23.86 -21.35
CA ASP A 568 -5.00 -24.05 -22.66
C ASP A 568 -3.53 -24.46 -22.52
N ILE A 569 -3.08 -25.37 -23.37
CA ILE A 569 -1.67 -25.80 -23.44
C ILE A 569 -1.09 -25.32 -24.76
N LEU A 570 -0.12 -24.42 -24.70
CA LEU A 570 0.49 -23.78 -25.85
C LEU A 570 1.96 -24.17 -25.99
N LEU A 571 2.40 -24.36 -27.23
CA LEU A 571 3.77 -24.74 -27.60
C LEU A 571 4.49 -23.60 -28.31
N SER A 572 5.72 -23.39 -27.87
CA SER A 572 6.73 -22.57 -28.52
C SER A 572 7.81 -23.45 -29.15
N TYR A 573 8.23 -23.08 -30.37
CA TYR A 573 9.43 -23.65 -31.01
C TYR A 573 10.66 -22.75 -30.89
N ASP A 574 10.51 -21.52 -30.41
CA ASP A 574 11.51 -20.44 -30.51
C ASP A 574 12.13 -20.05 -29.16
N GLY A 575 12.14 -20.95 -28.18
CA GLY A 575 12.68 -20.67 -26.85
C GLY A 575 11.68 -20.04 -25.88
N GLY A 576 10.40 -19.98 -26.23
CA GLY A 576 9.34 -19.35 -25.44
C GLY A 576 9.12 -17.87 -25.78
N ASN A 577 9.70 -17.36 -26.88
CA ASN A 577 9.49 -15.99 -27.34
C ASN A 577 8.09 -15.79 -27.93
N SER A 578 7.51 -16.84 -28.51
CA SER A 578 6.12 -16.87 -28.97
C SER A 578 5.48 -18.24 -28.74
N TYR A 579 4.16 -18.28 -28.57
CA TYR A 579 3.36 -19.49 -28.34
C TYR A 579 2.25 -19.66 -29.39
N PRO A 580 2.59 -19.82 -30.69
CA PRO A 580 1.59 -19.82 -31.78
C PRO A 580 0.81 -21.12 -31.92
N VAL A 581 1.21 -22.21 -31.25
CA VAL A 581 0.64 -23.54 -31.43
C VAL A 581 -0.17 -23.95 -30.21
N ALA A 582 -1.49 -24.04 -30.33
CA ALA A 582 -2.33 -24.68 -29.32
C ALA A 582 -2.24 -26.20 -29.45
N LEU A 583 -1.73 -26.86 -28.40
CA LEU A 583 -1.71 -28.32 -28.30
C LEU A 583 -3.03 -28.88 -27.75
N ALA A 584 -3.67 -28.13 -26.86
CA ALA A 584 -5.00 -28.37 -26.33
C ALA A 584 -5.62 -27.04 -25.89
N SER A 585 -6.94 -26.91 -26.02
CA SER A 585 -7.67 -25.70 -25.60
C SER A 585 -8.94 -26.08 -24.86
N GLY A 586 -9.28 -25.30 -23.82
CA GLY A 586 -10.49 -25.47 -23.02
C GLY A 586 -10.56 -26.82 -22.30
N ILE A 587 -9.43 -27.44 -21.97
CA ILE A 587 -9.41 -28.71 -21.24
C ILE A 587 -9.58 -28.46 -19.74
N ALA A 588 -10.14 -29.43 -19.01
CA ALA A 588 -10.33 -29.28 -17.57
C ALA A 588 -9.01 -28.95 -16.84
N ASN A 589 -9.04 -27.98 -15.94
CA ASN A 589 -7.92 -27.61 -15.07
C ASN A 589 -7.74 -28.64 -13.94
N ASN A 590 -7.38 -29.87 -14.30
CA ASN A 590 -7.24 -30.96 -13.35
C ASN A 590 -5.77 -31.33 -13.09
N GLY A 591 -4.78 -30.69 -13.71
CA GLY A 591 -3.36 -30.91 -13.40
C GLY A 591 -2.60 -31.82 -14.37
N ALA A 592 -3.27 -32.42 -15.36
CA ALA A 592 -2.57 -33.20 -16.39
C ALA A 592 -3.33 -33.35 -17.72
N ALA A 593 -2.60 -33.40 -18.84
CA ALA A 593 -3.16 -33.70 -20.15
C ALA A 593 -2.14 -34.38 -21.07
N TYR A 594 -2.60 -35.35 -21.88
CA TYR A 594 -1.81 -35.86 -23.00
C TYR A 594 -2.00 -34.95 -24.21
N VAL A 595 -0.89 -34.47 -24.77
CA VAL A 595 -0.88 -33.59 -25.95
C VAL A 595 -0.19 -34.26 -27.12
N THR A 596 -0.71 -34.05 -28.34
CA THR A 596 -0.10 -34.56 -29.57
C THR A 596 0.85 -33.52 -30.14
N ILE A 597 2.09 -33.91 -30.43
CA ILE A 597 3.09 -32.99 -30.99
C ILE A 597 2.85 -32.85 -32.50
N PRO A 598 2.58 -31.63 -33.00
CA PRO A 598 2.38 -31.40 -34.43
C PRO A 598 3.71 -31.45 -35.19
N SER A 599 3.66 -31.27 -36.50
CA SER A 599 4.88 -31.10 -37.31
C SER A 599 5.62 -29.82 -36.94
N GLY A 600 6.94 -29.92 -36.77
CA GLY A 600 7.85 -28.87 -36.37
C GLY A 600 8.96 -29.42 -35.49
N THR A 601 10.22 -29.11 -35.81
CA THR A 601 11.38 -29.49 -35.00
C THR A 601 11.96 -28.28 -34.29
N SER A 602 12.45 -28.46 -33.06
CA SER A 602 13.15 -27.41 -32.33
C SER A 602 14.14 -27.99 -31.32
N SER A 603 15.25 -27.31 -31.10
CA SER A 603 16.17 -27.60 -29.99
C SER A 603 15.86 -26.79 -28.73
N THR A 604 14.90 -25.88 -28.80
CA THR A 604 14.57 -24.86 -27.79
C THR A 604 13.07 -24.77 -27.56
N ALA A 605 12.35 -25.89 -27.62
CA ALA A 605 10.90 -25.86 -27.41
C ALA A 605 10.56 -25.51 -25.95
N ARG A 606 9.46 -24.78 -25.74
CA ARG A 606 8.90 -24.41 -24.42
C ARG A 606 7.39 -24.59 -24.42
N LEU A 607 6.81 -24.87 -23.27
CA LEU A 607 5.36 -24.97 -23.07
C LEU A 607 4.85 -23.90 -22.13
N MET A 608 3.62 -23.46 -22.38
CA MET A 608 2.82 -22.63 -21.49
C MET A 608 1.53 -23.39 -21.15
N VAL A 609 1.15 -23.39 -19.88
CA VAL A 609 -0.19 -23.76 -19.44
C VAL A 609 -0.86 -22.48 -18.92
N ALA A 610 -1.95 -22.06 -19.55
CA ALA A 610 -2.64 -20.82 -19.23
C ALA A 610 -4.09 -21.10 -18.86
N CYS A 611 -4.65 -20.33 -17.91
CA CYS A 611 -6.10 -20.37 -17.71
C CYS A 611 -6.82 -19.92 -19.00
N SER A 612 -7.90 -20.61 -19.39
CA SER A 612 -8.58 -20.32 -20.66
C SER A 612 -9.35 -18.99 -20.64
N ASP A 613 -9.84 -18.56 -19.47
CA ASP A 613 -10.70 -17.38 -19.28
C ASP A 613 -10.18 -16.39 -18.22
N ASN A 614 -8.94 -16.56 -17.76
CA ASN A 614 -8.27 -15.69 -16.80
C ASN A 614 -6.84 -15.35 -17.30
N ILE A 615 -6.17 -14.39 -16.67
CA ILE A 615 -4.92 -13.79 -17.16
C ILE A 615 -3.64 -14.49 -16.72
N PHE A 616 -3.73 -15.44 -15.78
CA PHE A 616 -2.57 -16.13 -15.21
C PHE A 616 -2.16 -17.38 -16.01
N PHE A 617 -0.88 -17.72 -15.92
CA PHE A 617 -0.29 -18.86 -16.61
C PHE A 617 1.03 -19.28 -15.92
N ASP A 618 1.59 -20.41 -16.33
CA ASP A 618 2.98 -20.74 -16.03
C ASP A 618 3.69 -21.37 -17.24
N LEU A 619 5.02 -21.28 -17.25
CA LEU A 619 5.89 -21.77 -18.32
C LEU A 619 6.68 -22.99 -17.85
N SER A 620 6.97 -23.92 -18.76
CA SER A 620 8.02 -24.91 -18.53
C SER A 620 9.34 -24.22 -18.16
N ASN A 621 10.07 -24.74 -17.18
CA ASN A 621 11.32 -24.18 -16.64
C ASN A 621 12.55 -24.40 -17.53
N SER A 622 12.47 -25.24 -18.56
CA SER A 622 13.63 -25.59 -19.38
C SER A 622 13.25 -25.86 -20.82
N ASN A 623 14.18 -25.54 -21.72
CA ASN A 623 14.08 -25.91 -23.11
C ASN A 623 14.11 -27.44 -23.26
N PHE A 624 13.24 -27.96 -24.11
CA PHE A 624 13.26 -29.36 -24.55
C PHE A 624 13.40 -29.46 -26.07
N ARG A 625 13.65 -30.68 -26.57
CA ARG A 625 13.87 -30.94 -28.00
C ARG A 625 12.65 -31.59 -28.63
N ILE A 626 12.31 -31.15 -29.84
CA ILE A 626 11.36 -31.81 -30.74
C ILE A 626 12.11 -32.21 -32.00
N SER A 627 12.05 -33.48 -32.37
CA SER A 627 12.65 -34.02 -33.60
C SER A 627 11.62 -34.68 -34.48
N ALA A 628 11.96 -34.80 -35.77
CA ALA A 628 11.09 -35.41 -36.77
C ALA A 628 10.70 -36.83 -36.34
N GLY A 629 9.39 -37.11 -36.44
CA GLY A 629 8.86 -38.44 -36.19
C GLY A 629 9.08 -39.39 -37.37
N SER A 630 8.87 -40.68 -37.15
CA SER A 630 8.76 -41.70 -38.21
C SER A 630 7.40 -42.39 -38.13
N ALA A 631 6.98 -43.10 -39.17
CA ALA A 631 5.68 -43.78 -39.19
C ALA A 631 5.52 -44.73 -38.00
N ASP A 632 4.61 -44.38 -37.09
CA ASP A 632 4.40 -45.05 -35.82
C ASP A 632 2.99 -44.75 -35.29
N TYR A 633 2.52 -45.52 -34.32
CA TYR A 633 1.32 -45.18 -33.56
C TYR A 633 1.66 -44.21 -32.42
N SER A 634 0.69 -43.49 -31.89
CA SER A 634 0.82 -42.76 -30.62
C SER A 634 -0.16 -43.30 -29.59
N LEU A 635 0.13 -43.09 -28.31
CA LEU A 635 -0.69 -43.58 -27.22
C LEU A 635 -0.87 -42.47 -26.19
N GLY A 636 -2.11 -42.17 -25.85
CA GLY A 636 -2.46 -41.27 -24.75
C GLY A 636 -3.90 -41.51 -24.33
N ALA A 637 -4.39 -40.71 -23.39
CA ALA A 637 -5.75 -40.83 -22.91
C ALA A 637 -6.36 -39.49 -22.53
N GLN A 638 -7.68 -39.42 -22.55
CA GLN A 638 -8.45 -38.27 -22.08
C GLN A 638 -9.62 -38.72 -21.18
N PRO A 639 -9.80 -38.10 -20.00
CA PRO A 639 -8.85 -37.18 -19.34
C PRO A 639 -7.54 -37.92 -18.97
N ALA A 640 -6.43 -37.20 -18.78
CA ALA A 640 -5.15 -37.85 -18.43
C ALA A 640 -5.12 -38.32 -16.97
N ARG A 641 -5.95 -37.73 -16.10
CA ARG A 641 -6.20 -38.13 -14.72
C ARG A 641 -7.68 -38.00 -14.37
N ILE A 642 -8.14 -38.85 -13.46
CA ILE A 642 -9.49 -38.77 -12.89
C ILE A 642 -9.37 -38.70 -11.37
N SER A 643 -10.03 -37.73 -10.77
CA SER A 643 -10.35 -37.72 -9.34
C SER A 643 -11.86 -37.88 -9.23
N THR A 644 -12.33 -38.89 -8.50
CA THR A 644 -13.77 -39.18 -8.46
C THR A 644 -14.17 -39.85 -7.15
N CYS A 645 -15.46 -39.77 -6.84
CA CYS A 645 -16.04 -40.38 -5.65
C CYS A 645 -16.26 -41.89 -5.87
N PRO A 646 -16.34 -42.71 -4.80
CA PRO A 646 -16.31 -44.16 -4.93
C PRO A 646 -17.56 -44.74 -5.62
N ASN A 647 -18.63 -43.95 -5.74
CA ASN A 647 -19.89 -44.33 -6.38
C ASN A 647 -19.94 -44.04 -7.90
N THR A 648 -18.88 -43.49 -8.48
CA THR A 648 -18.81 -43.08 -9.88
C THR A 648 -17.74 -43.90 -10.60
N ASP A 649 -18.04 -44.39 -11.80
CA ASP A 649 -17.05 -45.13 -12.60
C ASP A 649 -15.99 -44.18 -13.17
N ALA A 650 -14.72 -44.61 -13.17
CA ALA A 650 -13.64 -43.90 -13.85
C ALA A 650 -13.57 -44.33 -15.32
N VAL A 651 -13.84 -43.40 -16.23
CA VAL A 651 -13.90 -43.67 -17.67
C VAL A 651 -12.84 -42.87 -18.42
N TYR A 652 -11.91 -43.58 -19.06
CA TYR A 652 -10.87 -43.01 -19.92
C TYR A 652 -11.14 -43.33 -21.38
N THR A 653 -10.97 -42.35 -22.26
CA THR A 653 -10.84 -42.60 -23.70
C THR A 653 -9.36 -42.78 -24.03
N ILE A 654 -8.95 -43.99 -24.38
CA ILE A 654 -7.60 -44.32 -24.83
C ILE A 654 -7.50 -43.96 -26.32
N ASN A 655 -6.63 -43.00 -26.63
CA ASN A 655 -6.37 -42.52 -27.97
C ASN A 655 -5.19 -43.28 -28.56
N VAL A 656 -5.42 -44.02 -29.65
CA VAL A 656 -4.36 -44.67 -30.43
C VAL A 656 -4.20 -43.92 -31.74
N GLY A 657 -3.30 -42.94 -31.78
CA GLY A 657 -3.11 -42.10 -32.96
C GLY A 657 -2.29 -42.78 -34.06
N ALA A 658 -2.49 -42.34 -35.30
CA ALA A 658 -1.69 -42.75 -36.45
C ALA A 658 -0.80 -41.58 -36.90
N PHE A 659 0.51 -41.80 -37.01
CA PHE A 659 1.42 -40.82 -37.58
C PHE A 659 2.06 -41.35 -38.87
N SER A 660 2.21 -40.48 -39.86
CA SER A 660 2.81 -40.78 -41.17
C SER A 660 2.25 -42.07 -41.83
N GLY A 661 0.92 -42.23 -41.78
CA GLY A 661 0.21 -43.34 -42.43
C GLY A 661 0.29 -44.70 -41.71
N TYR A 662 0.81 -44.75 -40.48
CA TYR A 662 0.87 -45.98 -39.70
C TYR A 662 -0.53 -46.56 -39.43
N SER A 663 -0.74 -47.84 -39.74
CA SER A 663 -2.06 -48.49 -39.69
C SER A 663 -2.03 -49.93 -39.14
N SER A 664 -0.86 -50.41 -38.68
CA SER A 664 -0.77 -51.74 -38.07
C SER A 664 -1.49 -51.78 -36.73
N LEU A 665 -2.17 -52.89 -36.46
CA LEU A 665 -2.99 -53.09 -35.26
C LEU A 665 -2.17 -52.94 -33.96
N VAL A 666 -2.77 -52.32 -32.95
CA VAL A 666 -2.17 -52.09 -31.63
C VAL A 666 -2.95 -52.87 -30.58
N ASN A 667 -2.29 -53.77 -29.86
CA ASN A 667 -2.92 -54.56 -28.78
C ASN A 667 -2.74 -53.84 -27.44
N LEU A 668 -3.85 -53.65 -26.71
CA LEU A 668 -3.91 -52.97 -25.42
C LEU A 668 -4.05 -53.94 -24.25
N SER A 669 -3.40 -53.65 -23.13
CA SER A 669 -3.62 -54.31 -21.84
C SER A 669 -3.53 -53.31 -20.69
N VAL A 670 -4.18 -53.61 -19.56
CA VAL A 670 -4.25 -52.70 -18.40
C VAL A 670 -3.76 -53.41 -17.15
N SER A 671 -2.98 -52.70 -16.34
CA SER A 671 -2.50 -53.15 -15.02
C SER A 671 -2.54 -52.01 -14.00
N GLY A 672 -2.38 -52.33 -12.71
CA GLY A 672 -2.30 -51.32 -11.65
C GLY A 672 -3.64 -50.82 -11.10
N ALA A 673 -4.76 -51.42 -11.51
CA ALA A 673 -6.07 -51.08 -10.97
C ALA A 673 -6.22 -51.44 -9.48
N PRO A 674 -6.96 -50.64 -8.69
CA PRO A 674 -7.16 -50.89 -7.27
C PRO A 674 -7.78 -52.27 -7.01
N ALA A 675 -7.37 -52.94 -5.93
CA ALA A 675 -7.99 -54.19 -5.52
C ALA A 675 -9.49 -54.00 -5.24
N GLY A 676 -10.33 -54.93 -5.69
CA GLY A 676 -11.78 -54.86 -5.54
C GLY A 676 -12.53 -54.17 -6.69
N THR A 677 -11.81 -53.52 -7.61
CA THR A 677 -12.40 -52.87 -8.81
C THR A 677 -12.55 -53.84 -9.99
N SER A 678 -13.35 -53.45 -10.97
CA SER A 678 -13.51 -54.16 -12.25
C SER A 678 -13.00 -53.31 -13.40
N VAL A 679 -12.14 -53.88 -14.25
CA VAL A 679 -11.52 -53.17 -15.38
C VAL A 679 -12.09 -53.71 -16.69
N ASN A 680 -12.66 -52.83 -17.52
CA ASN A 680 -13.19 -53.18 -18.83
C ASN A 680 -12.56 -52.32 -19.92
N LEU A 681 -12.08 -52.95 -21.00
CA LEU A 681 -11.69 -52.30 -22.24
C LEU A 681 -12.73 -52.65 -23.32
N SER A 682 -13.31 -51.63 -23.94
CA SER A 682 -14.24 -51.80 -25.07
C SER A 682 -13.62 -52.54 -26.27
N SER A 683 -12.31 -52.37 -26.48
CA SER A 683 -11.51 -53.16 -27.42
C SER A 683 -10.09 -53.33 -26.90
N SER A 684 -9.57 -54.56 -26.97
CA SER A 684 -8.16 -54.88 -26.69
C SER A 684 -7.26 -54.79 -27.92
N ALA A 685 -7.81 -54.51 -29.10
CA ALA A 685 -7.06 -54.34 -30.34
C ALA A 685 -7.61 -53.16 -31.15
N VAL A 686 -6.79 -52.14 -31.37
CA VAL A 686 -7.21 -50.86 -31.96
C VAL A 686 -6.38 -50.56 -33.18
N VAL A 687 -7.03 -50.19 -34.28
CA VAL A 687 -6.34 -49.68 -35.48
C VAL A 687 -5.99 -48.20 -35.22
N PRO A 688 -4.72 -47.78 -35.39
CA PRO A 688 -4.31 -46.39 -35.27
C PRO A 688 -5.23 -45.41 -36.02
N GLY A 689 -5.59 -44.30 -35.38
CA GLY A 689 -6.62 -43.36 -35.81
C GLY A 689 -7.99 -43.55 -35.11
N ASN A 690 -8.15 -44.61 -34.31
CA ASN A 690 -9.35 -44.89 -33.53
C ASN A 690 -9.06 -44.85 -32.02
N THR A 691 -10.11 -45.01 -31.21
CA THR A 691 -10.03 -44.98 -29.74
C THR A 691 -10.56 -46.28 -29.13
N ALA A 692 -10.24 -46.51 -27.85
CA ALA A 692 -10.89 -47.50 -27.01
C ALA A 692 -11.28 -46.88 -25.67
N THR A 693 -12.47 -47.17 -25.17
CA THR A 693 -12.89 -46.79 -23.81
C THR A 693 -12.37 -47.79 -22.79
N LEU A 694 -11.71 -47.29 -21.75
CA LEU A 694 -11.34 -48.00 -20.53
C LEU A 694 -12.26 -47.55 -19.38
N THR A 695 -13.01 -48.48 -18.81
CA THR A 695 -13.89 -48.23 -17.65
C THR A 695 -13.37 -49.01 -16.45
N ILE A 696 -13.17 -48.31 -15.33
CA ILE A 696 -12.88 -48.90 -14.03
C ILE A 696 -14.08 -48.65 -13.13
N SER A 697 -14.79 -49.73 -12.78
CA SER A 697 -16.00 -49.69 -11.98
C SER A 697 -15.82 -50.35 -10.63
N ASN A 698 -16.86 -50.28 -9.79
CA ASN A 698 -16.86 -50.77 -8.41
C ASN A 698 -15.82 -50.07 -7.51
N LEU A 699 -15.63 -48.75 -7.69
CA LEU A 699 -14.64 -47.97 -6.93
C LEU A 699 -14.95 -47.93 -5.43
N GLN A 700 -16.21 -48.13 -5.02
CA GLN A 700 -16.63 -48.22 -3.61
C GLN A 700 -16.02 -49.40 -2.84
N ASN A 701 -15.48 -50.39 -3.55
CA ASN A 701 -14.80 -51.54 -2.95
C ASN A 701 -13.29 -51.33 -2.80
N ALA A 702 -12.75 -50.24 -3.36
CA ALA A 702 -11.35 -49.85 -3.21
C ALA A 702 -11.19 -48.88 -2.03
N ALA A 703 -10.02 -48.88 -1.42
CA ALA A 703 -9.68 -47.87 -0.42
C ALA A 703 -9.55 -46.50 -1.11
N ALA A 704 -9.97 -45.44 -0.42
CA ALA A 704 -9.67 -44.08 -0.84
C ALA A 704 -8.15 -43.88 -0.99
N GLY A 705 -7.73 -43.09 -1.97
CA GLY A 705 -6.33 -42.81 -2.25
C GLY A 705 -6.00 -42.76 -3.73
N SER A 706 -4.70 -42.57 -4.00
CA SER A 706 -4.15 -42.41 -5.34
C SER A 706 -3.62 -43.72 -5.91
N TYR A 707 -4.00 -44.02 -7.14
CA TYR A 707 -3.60 -45.21 -7.89
C TYR A 707 -3.00 -44.82 -9.24
N THR A 708 -2.08 -45.64 -9.74
CA THR A 708 -1.49 -45.45 -11.07
C THR A 708 -1.89 -46.62 -11.97
N ILE A 709 -2.85 -46.37 -12.85
CA ILE A 709 -3.27 -47.34 -13.87
C ILE A 709 -2.28 -47.29 -15.03
N THR A 710 -1.75 -48.43 -15.45
CA THR A 710 -0.86 -48.51 -16.61
C THR A 710 -1.60 -49.13 -17.78
N VAL A 711 -1.66 -48.42 -18.91
CA VAL A 711 -2.13 -48.97 -20.18
C VAL A 711 -0.92 -49.29 -21.04
N ASN A 712 -0.72 -50.55 -21.36
CA ASN A 712 0.33 -51.03 -22.24
C ASN A 712 -0.22 -51.24 -23.64
N ALA A 713 0.51 -50.80 -24.66
CA ALA A 713 0.20 -50.98 -26.05
C ALA A 713 1.37 -51.67 -26.75
N SER A 714 1.08 -52.67 -27.59
CA SER A 714 2.08 -53.38 -28.38
C SER A 714 1.69 -53.44 -29.85
N SER A 715 2.63 -53.09 -30.72
CA SER A 715 2.48 -53.17 -32.17
C SER A 715 3.81 -53.54 -32.83
N VAL A 716 3.84 -53.64 -34.16
CA VAL A 716 5.05 -54.02 -34.90
C VAL A 716 6.14 -52.95 -34.85
N SER A 717 5.79 -51.68 -34.64
CA SER A 717 6.76 -50.59 -34.44
C SER A 717 7.38 -50.55 -33.05
N GLY A 718 6.86 -51.33 -32.08
CA GLY A 718 7.35 -51.40 -30.71
C GLY A 718 6.23 -51.39 -29.67
N ASN A 719 6.64 -51.32 -28.40
CA ASN A 719 5.73 -51.22 -27.25
C ASN A 719 5.76 -49.82 -26.66
N LYS A 720 4.60 -49.36 -26.17
CA LYS A 720 4.43 -48.07 -25.48
C LYS A 720 3.55 -48.28 -24.25
N SER A 721 3.72 -47.44 -23.25
CA SER A 721 2.89 -47.46 -22.05
C SER A 721 2.58 -46.04 -21.60
N ILE A 722 1.36 -45.84 -21.14
CA ILE A 722 0.94 -44.60 -20.48
C ILE A 722 0.49 -44.90 -19.06
N SER A 723 0.72 -43.94 -18.17
CA SER A 723 0.25 -43.97 -16.80
C SER A 723 -0.94 -43.01 -16.66
N LEU A 724 -2.01 -43.49 -16.04
CA LEU A 724 -3.25 -42.76 -15.80
C LEU A 724 -3.47 -42.70 -14.27
N PRO A 725 -3.21 -41.56 -13.63
CA PRO A 725 -3.53 -41.36 -12.23
C PRO A 725 -5.05 -41.42 -12.00
N LEU A 726 -5.47 -42.26 -11.05
CA LEU A 726 -6.84 -42.35 -10.55
C LEU A 726 -6.85 -42.08 -9.05
N ASP A 727 -7.49 -40.99 -8.65
CA ASP A 727 -7.70 -40.65 -7.24
C ASP A 727 -9.14 -41.00 -6.86
N ILE A 728 -9.28 -41.89 -5.87
CA ILE A 728 -10.57 -42.23 -5.27
C ILE A 728 -10.71 -41.38 -4.03
N LEU A 729 -11.61 -40.40 -4.09
CA LEU A 729 -11.88 -39.43 -3.04
C LEU A 729 -12.93 -39.95 -2.05
N VAL A 730 -13.04 -39.31 -0.89
CA VAL A 730 -14.10 -39.55 0.12
C VAL A 730 -14.55 -38.22 0.70
N ALA A 731 -15.77 -38.17 1.24
CA ALA A 731 -16.24 -36.99 1.96
C ALA A 731 -15.33 -36.69 3.18
N PRO A 732 -15.11 -35.42 3.53
CA PRO A 732 -14.31 -35.02 4.68
C PRO A 732 -14.81 -35.63 5.98
N SER A 733 -13.87 -35.87 6.89
CA SER A 733 -14.19 -36.32 8.23
C SER A 733 -14.62 -35.17 9.14
N SER A 734 -14.98 -35.48 10.40
CA SER A 734 -15.31 -34.42 11.37
C SER A 734 -14.06 -33.59 11.70
N ILE A 735 -14.18 -32.28 11.55
CA ILE A 735 -13.08 -31.34 11.76
C ILE A 735 -12.78 -31.16 13.25
N GLY A 736 -11.50 -31.22 13.61
CA GLY A 736 -11.02 -30.90 14.96
C GLY A 736 -10.67 -29.42 15.08
N LEU A 737 -11.30 -28.68 15.99
CA LEU A 737 -11.02 -27.25 16.22
C LEU A 737 -9.72 -27.08 17.04
N SER A 738 -8.93 -26.03 16.76
CA SER A 738 -7.64 -25.80 17.45
C SER A 738 -7.60 -24.51 18.27
N SER A 739 -7.95 -23.35 17.69
CA SER A 739 -7.87 -22.06 18.40
C SER A 739 -9.00 -21.12 17.99
N PRO A 740 -9.56 -20.32 18.92
CA PRO A 740 -9.36 -20.37 20.37
C PRO A 740 -9.74 -21.74 20.95
N ALA A 741 -9.08 -22.17 22.02
CA ALA A 741 -9.47 -23.40 22.72
C ALA A 741 -10.88 -23.24 23.31
N ASP A 742 -11.58 -24.35 23.53
CA ASP A 742 -12.94 -24.28 24.07
C ASP A 742 -13.00 -23.55 25.42
N ALA A 743 -13.97 -22.66 25.56
CA ALA A 743 -14.20 -21.76 26.69
C ALA A 743 -13.04 -20.79 26.99
N THR A 744 -12.21 -20.44 26.00
CA THR A 744 -11.17 -19.42 26.18
C THR A 744 -11.80 -18.06 26.48
N THR A 745 -11.32 -17.36 27.49
CA THR A 745 -11.70 -15.97 27.82
C THR A 745 -10.66 -14.98 27.28
N ASP A 746 -10.99 -13.68 27.30
CA ASP A 746 -10.11 -12.59 26.85
C ASP A 746 -9.63 -12.72 25.40
N VAL A 747 -10.48 -13.26 24.52
CA VAL A 747 -10.19 -13.34 23.09
C VAL A 747 -10.34 -11.96 22.44
N ALA A 748 -9.46 -11.60 21.51
CA ALA A 748 -9.53 -10.33 20.79
C ALA A 748 -10.87 -10.17 20.04
N LEU A 749 -11.29 -8.93 19.80
CA LEU A 749 -12.56 -8.65 19.09
C LEU A 749 -12.53 -9.11 17.62
N ALA A 750 -11.35 -9.22 17.01
CA ALA A 750 -11.17 -9.78 15.66
C ALA A 750 -10.38 -11.10 15.75
N PRO A 751 -11.00 -12.21 16.23
CA PRO A 751 -10.27 -13.44 16.46
C PRO A 751 -9.89 -14.16 15.16
N THR A 752 -8.76 -14.86 15.21
CA THR A 752 -8.42 -15.90 14.24
C THR A 752 -8.89 -17.25 14.75
N LEU A 753 -9.86 -17.84 14.07
CA LEU A 753 -10.36 -19.19 14.29
C LEU A 753 -9.54 -20.15 13.44
N SER A 754 -9.06 -21.26 14.01
CA SER A 754 -8.25 -22.25 13.30
C SER A 754 -8.63 -23.67 13.69
N TRP A 755 -8.46 -24.60 12.76
CA TRP A 755 -8.78 -26.02 12.93
C TRP A 755 -7.76 -26.92 12.22
N VAL A 756 -7.91 -28.22 12.41
CA VAL A 756 -7.11 -29.24 11.73
C VAL A 756 -7.64 -29.42 10.31
N ALA A 757 -6.76 -29.23 9.32
CA ALA A 757 -7.10 -29.45 7.92
C ALA A 757 -7.45 -30.93 7.65
N ASP A 758 -8.48 -31.17 6.84
CA ASP A 758 -8.80 -32.49 6.28
C ASP A 758 -8.26 -32.55 4.85
N ALA A 759 -7.60 -33.67 4.50
CA ALA A 759 -6.96 -33.84 3.19
C ALA A 759 -7.96 -33.97 2.02
N TYR A 760 -9.24 -34.18 2.31
CA TYR A 760 -10.30 -34.31 1.31
C TYR A 760 -11.27 -33.11 1.32
N ALA A 761 -11.07 -32.11 2.17
CA ALA A 761 -11.87 -30.89 2.15
C ALA A 761 -11.32 -29.92 1.09
N ASP A 762 -12.15 -29.59 0.11
CA ASP A 762 -11.85 -28.58 -0.91
C ASP A 762 -11.93 -27.16 -0.30
N TYR A 763 -12.89 -26.96 0.60
CA TYR A 763 -13.03 -25.77 1.44
C TYR A 763 -13.79 -26.12 2.72
N TYR A 764 -13.96 -25.16 3.62
CA TYR A 764 -14.69 -25.32 4.85
C TYR A 764 -15.89 -24.39 4.89
N GLU A 765 -16.95 -24.82 5.56
CA GLU A 765 -17.98 -23.91 6.06
C GLU A 765 -17.77 -23.72 7.55
N LEU A 766 -17.71 -22.46 7.98
CA LEU A 766 -17.62 -22.09 9.38
C LEU A 766 -18.91 -21.37 9.76
N GLU A 767 -19.43 -21.64 10.96
CA GLU A 767 -20.48 -20.82 11.57
C GLU A 767 -19.96 -20.25 12.89
N LEU A 768 -20.17 -18.95 13.09
CA LEU A 768 -19.94 -18.23 14.33
C LEU A 768 -21.28 -17.67 14.81
N ALA A 769 -21.69 -17.97 16.04
CA ALA A 769 -23.01 -17.65 16.58
C ALA A 769 -22.95 -17.13 18.02
N LEU A 770 -24.02 -16.48 18.47
CA LEU A 770 -24.19 -16.02 19.87
C LEU A 770 -24.82 -17.08 20.79
N ASP A 771 -25.27 -18.20 20.24
CA ASP A 771 -25.87 -19.29 20.99
C ASP A 771 -25.35 -20.66 20.54
N ALA A 772 -25.26 -21.59 21.50
CA ALA A 772 -24.76 -22.95 21.26
C ALA A 772 -25.62 -23.77 20.29
N GLY A 773 -26.86 -23.35 20.04
CA GLY A 773 -27.76 -23.97 19.07
C GLY A 773 -27.59 -23.47 17.64
N PHE A 774 -26.73 -22.46 17.41
CA PHE A 774 -26.54 -21.79 16.12
C PHE A 774 -27.84 -21.21 15.55
N ASN A 775 -28.75 -20.72 16.40
CA ASN A 775 -29.98 -20.06 15.97
C ASN A 775 -29.72 -18.58 15.58
N THR A 776 -28.68 -17.99 16.14
CA THR A 776 -28.28 -16.58 15.98
C THR A 776 -26.86 -16.53 15.41
N VAL A 777 -26.74 -16.87 14.13
CA VAL A 777 -25.46 -16.83 13.40
C VAL A 777 -25.05 -15.38 13.15
N VAL A 778 -23.82 -15.05 13.54
CA VAL A 778 -23.18 -13.75 13.37
C VAL A 778 -22.34 -13.72 12.09
N SER A 779 -21.68 -14.84 11.76
CA SER A 779 -20.90 -14.98 10.54
C SER A 779 -20.89 -16.42 10.06
N ASN A 780 -20.87 -16.61 8.73
CA ASN A 780 -20.87 -17.93 8.08
C ASN A 780 -19.91 -18.02 6.88
N PRO A 781 -18.59 -17.80 7.05
CA PRO A 781 -17.65 -17.74 5.95
C PRO A 781 -17.34 -19.13 5.37
N THR A 782 -16.82 -19.16 4.14
CA THR A 782 -16.40 -20.39 3.43
C THR A 782 -14.88 -20.42 3.14
N PRO A 783 -14.01 -20.50 4.16
CA PRO A 783 -12.57 -20.44 3.97
C PRO A 783 -12.01 -21.69 3.27
N VAL A 784 -11.04 -21.50 2.38
CA VAL A 784 -10.32 -22.60 1.69
C VAL A 784 -9.20 -23.17 2.59
N GLY A 785 -8.62 -22.34 3.46
CA GLY A 785 -7.60 -22.74 4.43
C GLY A 785 -8.19 -23.21 5.76
N ALA A 786 -7.36 -23.82 6.61
CA ALA A 786 -7.76 -24.30 7.94
C ALA A 786 -7.78 -23.20 9.03
N SER A 787 -7.98 -21.96 8.61
CA SER A 787 -8.10 -20.79 9.49
C SER A 787 -8.90 -19.68 8.85
N TRP A 788 -9.55 -18.86 9.67
CA TRP A 788 -10.28 -17.68 9.25
C TRP A 788 -10.16 -16.59 10.32
N THR A 789 -9.92 -15.34 9.91
CA THR A 789 -9.88 -14.18 10.81
C THR A 789 -11.12 -13.32 10.56
N SER A 790 -11.82 -12.94 11.62
CA SER A 790 -12.94 -12.01 11.52
C SER A 790 -12.46 -10.64 11.07
N SER A 791 -13.02 -10.12 9.96
CA SER A 791 -12.73 -8.76 9.48
C SER A 791 -13.52 -7.68 10.24
N ALA A 792 -14.64 -8.05 10.86
CA ALA A 792 -15.42 -7.17 11.72
C ALA A 792 -15.13 -7.47 13.20
N ALA A 793 -14.99 -6.41 14.00
CA ALA A 793 -14.90 -6.53 15.45
C ALA A 793 -16.19 -7.12 16.03
N LEU A 794 -16.04 -8.21 16.77
CA LEU A 794 -17.09 -8.84 17.55
C LEU A 794 -17.48 -7.97 18.76
N GLY A 795 -18.66 -8.20 19.33
CA GLY A 795 -19.12 -7.50 20.52
C GLY A 795 -18.23 -7.83 21.73
N SER A 796 -17.92 -6.83 22.56
CA SER A 796 -17.08 -6.98 23.75
C SER A 796 -17.80 -7.68 24.90
N SER A 797 -17.06 -8.44 25.72
CA SER A 797 -17.62 -9.25 26.83
C SER A 797 -18.81 -10.13 26.40
N ALA A 798 -18.78 -10.65 25.18
CA ALA A 798 -19.79 -11.57 24.66
C ALA A 798 -19.19 -12.95 24.45
N THR A 799 -20.00 -13.98 24.71
CA THR A 799 -19.67 -15.37 24.41
C THR A 799 -20.12 -15.72 23.01
N TYR A 800 -19.19 -16.28 22.22
CA TYR A 800 -19.44 -16.77 20.88
C TYR A 800 -19.24 -18.28 20.82
N TYR A 801 -20.01 -18.95 19.96
CA TYR A 801 -19.92 -20.37 19.66
C TYR A 801 -19.56 -20.53 18.19
N TRP A 802 -18.66 -21.45 17.88
CA TRP A 802 -18.26 -21.68 16.51
C TRP A 802 -18.04 -23.15 16.20
N ARG A 803 -18.32 -23.52 14.94
CA ARG A 803 -18.15 -24.87 14.42
C ARG A 803 -17.75 -24.83 12.95
N VAL A 804 -17.12 -25.91 12.49
CA VAL A 804 -16.61 -26.01 11.12
C VAL A 804 -16.97 -27.37 10.54
N ARG A 805 -17.28 -27.43 9.23
CA ARG A 805 -17.35 -28.68 8.46
C ARG A 805 -16.51 -28.55 7.19
N GLY A 806 -15.85 -29.64 6.79
CA GLY A 806 -15.20 -29.72 5.49
C GLY A 806 -16.23 -29.99 4.39
N ILE A 807 -16.09 -29.35 3.26
CA ILE A 807 -16.91 -29.57 2.06
C ILE A 807 -16.03 -30.16 0.96
N SER A 808 -16.58 -31.09 0.20
CA SER A 808 -15.91 -31.66 -0.96
C SER A 808 -16.88 -31.98 -2.08
N ASP A 809 -16.36 -32.22 -3.28
CA ASP A 809 -17.12 -32.79 -4.40
C ASP A 809 -17.77 -34.15 -4.07
N CYS A 810 -17.26 -34.89 -3.08
CA CYS A 810 -17.83 -36.16 -2.64
C CYS A 810 -18.85 -36.05 -1.51
N GLY A 811 -19.22 -34.81 -1.16
CA GLY A 811 -20.22 -34.46 -0.16
C GLY A 811 -19.64 -33.76 1.05
N ASP A 812 -20.55 -33.21 1.86
CA ASP A 812 -20.23 -32.46 3.08
C ASP A 812 -19.81 -33.41 4.21
N GLY A 813 -18.72 -33.06 4.89
CA GLY A 813 -18.37 -33.65 6.18
C GLY A 813 -19.36 -33.24 7.27
N PRO A 814 -19.39 -33.98 8.40
CA PRO A 814 -20.20 -33.58 9.54
C PRO A 814 -19.65 -32.32 10.20
N TRP A 815 -20.54 -31.50 10.76
CA TRP A 815 -20.15 -30.39 11.65
C TRP A 815 -19.26 -30.89 12.79
N SER A 816 -18.23 -30.11 13.10
CA SER A 816 -17.42 -30.30 14.30
C SER A 816 -18.26 -30.19 15.57
N SER A 817 -17.72 -30.69 16.68
CA SER A 817 -18.19 -30.24 17.99
C SER A 817 -17.93 -28.74 18.11
N ALA A 818 -18.91 -27.99 18.61
CA ALA A 818 -18.79 -26.55 18.74
C ALA A 818 -17.83 -26.18 19.87
N TYR A 819 -16.96 -25.20 19.63
CA TYR A 819 -16.18 -24.54 20.67
C TYR A 819 -16.82 -23.19 20.99
N SER A 820 -16.54 -22.70 22.20
CA SER A 820 -16.95 -21.38 22.66
C SER A 820 -15.76 -20.52 23.05
N PHE A 821 -15.91 -19.20 22.98
CA PHE A 821 -14.95 -18.26 23.57
C PHE A 821 -15.64 -16.97 24.02
N GLU A 822 -15.02 -16.24 24.93
CA GLU A 822 -15.46 -14.93 25.40
C GLU A 822 -14.46 -13.85 24.99
N THR A 823 -14.98 -12.79 24.37
CA THR A 823 -14.17 -11.65 23.92
C THR A 823 -13.77 -10.72 25.07
N VAL A 824 -12.63 -10.01 24.93
CA VAL A 824 -12.16 -8.99 25.88
C VAL A 824 -13.21 -7.92 26.23
N PRO A 825 -13.19 -7.37 27.46
CA PRO A 825 -13.97 -6.17 27.79
C PRO A 825 -13.39 -4.93 27.10
N CYS A 826 -14.24 -3.92 26.86
CA CYS A 826 -13.81 -2.60 26.42
C CYS A 826 -14.24 -1.52 27.40
N VAL A 827 -13.36 -0.57 27.67
CA VAL A 827 -13.56 0.50 28.66
C VAL A 827 -13.35 1.85 27.99
N ASN A 828 -14.25 2.79 28.30
CA ASN A 828 -14.20 4.15 27.78
C ASN A 828 -13.58 5.08 28.83
N PHE A 829 -12.59 5.86 28.41
CA PHE A 829 -11.94 6.91 29.17
C PHE A 829 -12.24 8.24 28.49
N THR A 830 -12.85 9.18 29.21
CA THR A 830 -13.15 10.51 28.68
C THR A 830 -12.16 11.52 29.20
N SER A 831 -11.63 12.38 28.33
CA SER A 831 -10.69 13.41 28.76
C SER A 831 -11.41 14.48 29.58
N THR A 832 -10.84 14.78 30.75
CA THR A 832 -11.18 15.95 31.56
C THR A 832 -10.24 17.13 31.27
N ASP A 833 -9.18 16.92 30.46
CA ASP A 833 -8.19 17.93 30.07
C ASP A 833 -8.63 18.68 28.81
N VAL A 834 -9.88 19.13 28.81
CA VAL A 834 -10.57 19.91 27.78
C VAL A 834 -11.54 20.87 28.48
N PRO A 835 -11.85 22.04 27.91
CA PRO A 835 -11.47 22.49 26.58
C PRO A 835 -10.01 22.97 26.48
N LYS A 836 -9.41 22.80 25.29
CA LYS A 836 -8.07 23.26 24.96
C LYS A 836 -8.10 24.25 23.81
N ASN A 837 -7.58 25.45 24.03
CA ASN A 837 -7.58 26.50 23.03
C ASN A 837 -6.55 26.22 21.93
N ILE A 838 -6.98 26.26 20.67
CA ILE A 838 -6.12 26.27 19.48
C ILE A 838 -5.91 27.74 19.15
N SER A 839 -4.69 28.24 19.36
CA SER A 839 -4.36 29.66 19.25
C SER A 839 -4.44 30.12 17.79
N PRO A 840 -4.87 31.35 17.48
CA PRO A 840 -4.80 31.92 16.14
C PRO A 840 -3.41 32.47 15.75
N SER A 841 -2.41 32.33 16.63
CA SER A 841 -1.04 32.83 16.38
C SER A 841 0.01 32.06 17.17
N GLY A 842 1.15 31.72 16.53
CA GLY A 842 2.29 31.00 17.13
C GLY A 842 2.46 29.58 16.59
N SER A 843 3.36 28.77 17.18
CA SER A 843 3.39 27.31 16.93
C SER A 843 2.17 26.68 17.62
N ASN A 844 1.08 26.53 16.88
CA ASN A 844 -0.25 26.22 17.41
C ASN A 844 -0.47 24.72 17.63
N THR A 845 0.42 24.10 18.42
CA THR A 845 0.23 22.72 18.88
C THR A 845 -0.42 22.72 20.25
N VAL A 846 -1.53 22.00 20.39
CA VAL A 846 -2.21 21.79 21.66
C VAL A 846 -2.28 20.31 22.02
N ASN A 847 -1.98 19.99 23.26
CA ASN A 847 -2.03 18.64 23.81
C ASN A 847 -3.14 18.56 24.86
N SER A 848 -3.98 17.54 24.75
CA SER A 848 -4.95 17.14 25.77
C SER A 848 -4.64 15.70 26.20
N THR A 849 -4.72 15.40 27.50
CA THR A 849 -4.32 14.09 28.03
C THR A 849 -5.46 13.30 28.67
N ILE A 850 -5.24 11.98 28.75
CA ILE A 850 -6.00 11.02 29.57
C ILE A 850 -4.98 10.19 30.33
N ALA A 851 -5.03 10.20 31.67
CA ALA A 851 -4.24 9.32 32.51
C ALA A 851 -5.03 8.04 32.81
N ILE A 852 -4.54 6.90 32.34
CA ILE A 852 -5.15 5.59 32.59
C ILE A 852 -4.35 4.87 33.66
N ALA A 853 -4.98 4.63 34.82
CA ALA A 853 -4.38 3.85 35.90
C ALA A 853 -4.62 2.34 35.73
N ASP A 854 -5.73 1.96 35.08
CA ASP A 854 -6.10 0.56 34.85
C ASP A 854 -5.01 -0.19 34.08
N MET A 855 -4.76 -1.44 34.49
CA MET A 855 -3.76 -2.30 33.87
C MET A 855 -4.39 -3.26 32.86
N GLY A 856 -3.64 -3.57 31.82
CA GLY A 856 -4.07 -4.45 30.76
C GLY A 856 -3.17 -4.30 29.54
N THR A 857 -3.20 -5.30 28.67
CA THR A 857 -2.50 -5.24 27.37
C THR A 857 -3.52 -4.89 26.30
N VAL A 858 -3.29 -3.79 25.58
CA VAL A 858 -4.16 -3.30 24.52
C VAL A 858 -4.34 -4.38 23.44
N GLN A 859 -5.58 -4.73 23.13
CA GLN A 859 -5.96 -5.53 21.97
C GLN A 859 -6.60 -4.68 20.86
N ASP A 860 -7.26 -3.58 21.25
CA ASP A 860 -7.87 -2.61 20.34
C ASP A 860 -7.96 -1.21 21.02
N VAL A 861 -7.89 -0.15 20.21
CA VAL A 861 -8.01 1.26 20.62
C VAL A 861 -8.81 2.05 19.61
N ASN A 862 -9.88 2.70 20.09
CA ASN A 862 -10.68 3.65 19.32
C ASN A 862 -10.64 5.04 19.94
N VAL A 863 -10.47 6.08 19.11
CA VAL A 863 -10.52 7.48 19.55
C VAL A 863 -11.89 8.03 19.22
N LEU A 864 -12.66 8.36 20.24
CA LEU A 864 -14.08 8.69 20.10
C LEU A 864 -14.34 10.16 20.38
N ASN A 865 -15.34 10.71 19.69
CA ASN A 865 -15.92 12.02 19.97
C ASN A 865 -14.89 13.16 20.00
N ILE A 866 -13.92 13.14 19.08
CA ILE A 866 -13.00 14.28 18.90
C ILE A 866 -13.86 15.42 18.35
N SER A 867 -14.17 16.37 19.21
CA SER A 867 -15.10 17.45 18.90
C SER A 867 -14.55 18.80 19.31
N GLY A 868 -14.86 19.82 18.52
CA GLY A 868 -14.35 21.15 18.74
C GLY A 868 -14.70 22.12 17.64
N THR A 869 -14.28 23.36 17.84
CA THR A 869 -14.47 24.45 16.88
C THR A 869 -13.14 24.77 16.22
N HIS A 870 -13.14 25.02 14.92
CA HIS A 870 -12.02 25.59 14.17
C HIS A 870 -12.57 26.20 12.89
N SER A 871 -12.00 27.29 12.41
CA SER A 871 -12.58 27.99 11.25
C SER A 871 -12.16 27.34 9.94
N TRP A 872 -11.02 26.63 9.92
CA TRP A 872 -10.56 25.86 8.76
C TRP A 872 -10.04 24.49 9.16
N MET A 873 -10.76 23.42 8.83
CA MET A 873 -10.33 22.05 9.17
C MET A 873 -9.08 21.59 8.39
N ALA A 874 -8.83 22.19 7.22
CA ALA A 874 -7.65 21.98 6.40
C ALA A 874 -6.33 22.22 7.15
N ASP A 875 -6.37 23.02 8.22
CA ASP A 875 -5.16 23.44 8.91
C ASP A 875 -4.75 22.44 10.01
N LEU A 876 -5.66 21.57 10.41
CA LEU A 876 -5.49 20.71 11.58
C LEU A 876 -4.89 19.34 11.25
N THR A 877 -3.92 18.93 12.06
CA THR A 877 -3.42 17.55 12.13
C THR A 877 -3.68 16.99 13.52
N PHE A 878 -4.33 15.82 13.60
CA PHE A 878 -4.65 15.11 14.82
C PHE A 878 -3.70 13.93 15.01
N TYR A 879 -3.10 13.82 16.19
CA TYR A 879 -2.26 12.70 16.57
C TYR A 879 -2.76 12.07 17.85
N LEU A 880 -2.77 10.74 17.91
CA LEU A 880 -2.78 10.02 19.18
C LEU A 880 -1.34 9.67 19.55
N ILE A 881 -1.01 9.83 20.82
CA ILE A 881 0.28 9.45 21.40
C ILE A 881 0.01 8.56 22.60
N GLY A 882 0.53 7.33 22.57
CA GLY A 882 0.39 6.37 23.65
C GLY A 882 1.41 6.59 24.79
N PRO A 883 1.25 5.89 25.93
CA PRO A 883 2.13 5.99 27.09
C PRO A 883 3.61 5.68 26.82
N ASP A 884 3.89 4.87 25.79
CA ASP A 884 5.23 4.50 25.35
C ASP A 884 5.84 5.49 24.32
N ASN A 885 5.17 6.62 24.08
CA ASN A 885 5.46 7.61 23.04
C ASN A 885 5.19 7.14 21.59
N THR A 886 4.47 6.05 21.39
CA THR A 886 4.01 5.68 20.04
C THR A 886 3.02 6.69 19.53
N GLN A 887 3.34 7.30 18.38
CA GLN A 887 2.53 8.33 17.76
C GLN A 887 1.89 7.83 16.47
N ARG A 888 0.59 8.10 16.29
CA ARG A 888 -0.17 7.83 15.06
C ARG A 888 -0.95 9.05 14.62
N ILE A 889 -0.90 9.33 13.32
CA ILE A 889 -1.69 10.38 12.67
C ILE A 889 -3.11 9.84 12.49
N LEU A 890 -4.08 10.47 13.15
CA LEU A 890 -5.50 10.14 13.00
C LEU A 890 -6.04 10.79 11.73
N ALA A 891 -5.72 12.07 11.54
CA ALA A 891 -6.12 12.87 10.40
C ALA A 891 -5.12 13.98 10.14
N ASN A 892 -4.88 14.27 8.86
CA ASN A 892 -3.96 15.30 8.41
C ASN A 892 -4.66 16.20 7.40
N GLN A 893 -4.87 17.47 7.75
CA GLN A 893 -5.37 18.51 6.85
C GLN A 893 -6.68 18.09 6.14
N LEU A 894 -7.65 17.63 6.93
CA LEU A 894 -8.91 17.13 6.38
C LEU A 894 -9.81 18.27 5.94
N CYS A 895 -10.36 18.13 4.72
CA CYS A 895 -11.35 19.02 4.12
C CYS A 895 -10.84 20.43 3.84
N THR A 896 -11.43 21.12 2.86
CA THR A 896 -10.93 22.43 2.39
C THR A 896 -11.59 23.60 3.11
N ASP A 897 -12.93 23.66 3.14
CA ASP A 897 -13.68 24.86 3.58
C ASP A 897 -14.70 24.55 4.69
N THR A 898 -14.41 23.58 5.55
CA THR A 898 -15.33 23.14 6.60
C THR A 898 -14.94 23.68 7.96
N ASP A 899 -15.92 24.23 8.67
CA ASP A 899 -15.77 24.65 10.06
C ASP A 899 -16.12 23.51 11.02
N ASN A 900 -15.38 23.47 12.13
CA ASN A 900 -15.61 22.58 13.28
C ASN A 900 -15.41 21.09 12.96
N PHE A 901 -15.30 20.30 14.01
CA PHE A 901 -15.11 18.87 13.90
C PHE A 901 -15.92 18.12 14.95
N ASN A 902 -16.42 16.96 14.55
CA ASN A 902 -16.92 15.92 15.43
C ASN A 902 -16.71 14.57 14.72
N ILE A 903 -15.61 13.91 15.05
CA ILE A 903 -15.15 12.70 14.37
C ILE A 903 -14.60 11.69 15.36
N SER A 904 -14.77 10.41 15.03
CA SER A 904 -14.17 9.29 15.75
C SER A 904 -13.31 8.47 14.79
N PHE A 905 -12.30 7.78 15.33
CA PHE A 905 -11.36 6.94 14.58
C PHE A 905 -11.28 5.53 15.16
N ASP A 906 -11.31 4.56 14.27
CA ASP A 906 -11.25 3.12 14.53
C ASP A 906 -10.61 2.45 13.30
N SER A 907 -9.59 1.61 13.48
CA SER A 907 -8.85 1.04 12.33
C SER A 907 -9.69 0.04 11.54
N GLU A 908 -10.71 -0.52 12.17
CA GLU A 908 -11.59 -1.55 11.69
C GLU A 908 -12.90 -0.94 11.14
N SER A 909 -13.02 0.39 11.11
CA SER A 909 -14.21 1.05 10.54
C SER A 909 -14.37 0.69 9.05
N SER A 910 -15.61 0.42 8.64
CA SER A 910 -15.96 0.23 7.22
C SER A 910 -15.95 1.54 6.43
N ASN A 911 -15.94 2.69 7.10
CA ASN A 911 -15.79 3.99 6.46
C ASN A 911 -14.29 4.30 6.33
N THR A 912 -13.79 4.33 5.10
CA THR A 912 -12.38 4.58 4.82
C THR A 912 -11.98 6.01 5.18
N TYR A 913 -10.67 6.27 5.31
CA TYR A 913 -10.17 7.62 5.57
C TYR A 913 -10.62 8.62 4.49
N GLY A 914 -10.68 8.18 3.22
CA GLY A 914 -11.16 9.01 2.10
C GLY A 914 -12.67 9.28 2.09
N SER A 915 -13.47 8.53 2.86
CA SER A 915 -14.93 8.71 2.91
C SER A 915 -15.39 9.69 4.00
N ILE A 916 -14.47 10.39 4.67
CA ILE A 916 -14.81 11.37 5.71
C ILE A 916 -15.59 12.53 5.08
N PRO A 917 -16.82 12.83 5.54
CA PRO A 917 -17.66 13.86 4.93
C PRO A 917 -17.15 15.26 5.31
N CYS A 918 -16.86 16.06 4.29
CA CYS A 918 -16.44 17.46 4.45
C CYS A 918 -17.60 18.45 4.59
N SER A 919 -18.86 18.02 4.50
CA SER A 919 -19.98 18.92 4.83
C SER A 919 -21.27 18.14 5.17
N PRO A 920 -21.83 18.26 6.39
CA PRO A 920 -21.26 18.90 7.60
C PRO A 920 -20.33 17.93 8.34
N MET A 921 -19.11 18.37 8.66
CA MET A 921 -18.19 17.65 9.55
C MET A 921 -18.69 17.79 10.99
N GLY A 922 -19.57 16.88 11.41
CA GLY A 922 -20.35 17.09 12.63
C GLY A 922 -21.24 15.94 13.07
N GLN A 923 -21.38 14.88 12.26
CA GLN A 923 -22.37 13.82 12.50
C GLN A 923 -21.89 12.67 13.39
N GLY A 924 -20.71 12.79 14.03
CA GLY A 924 -20.26 11.81 15.03
C GLY A 924 -19.99 10.40 14.47
N GLY A 925 -19.64 10.30 13.18
CA GLY A 925 -19.27 9.04 12.54
C GLY A 925 -17.88 8.56 12.94
N THR A 926 -17.63 7.27 12.77
CA THR A 926 -16.33 6.63 13.00
C THR A 926 -15.71 6.24 11.67
N TYR A 927 -14.43 6.58 11.46
CA TYR A 927 -13.70 6.38 10.20
C TYR A 927 -12.34 5.75 10.46
N GLN A 928 -11.74 5.15 9.43
CA GLN A 928 -10.34 4.72 9.51
C GLN A 928 -9.43 5.94 9.69
N PRO A 929 -8.41 5.86 10.56
CA PRO A 929 -7.39 6.90 10.68
C PRO A 929 -6.46 6.90 9.47
N SER A 930 -5.75 8.02 9.24
CA SER A 930 -4.68 8.10 8.22
C SER A 930 -3.56 7.08 8.47
N GLN A 931 -3.28 6.76 9.73
CA GLN A 931 -2.38 5.69 10.13
C GLN A 931 -3.06 4.78 11.16
N SER A 932 -2.97 3.46 10.95
CA SER A 932 -3.64 2.46 11.79
C SER A 932 -3.28 2.56 13.29
N LEU A 933 -4.30 2.43 14.15
CA LEU A 933 -4.21 2.35 15.61
C LEU A 933 -3.75 0.98 16.11
N THR A 934 -3.72 -0.04 15.26
CA THR A 934 -3.23 -1.39 15.61
C THR A 934 -1.78 -1.39 16.12
N ALA A 935 -1.02 -0.32 15.87
CA ALA A 935 0.30 -0.09 16.44
C ALA A 935 0.34 0.03 17.97
N TYR A 936 -0.81 0.21 18.62
CA TYR A 936 -0.95 0.16 20.06
C TYR A 936 -1.20 -1.27 20.59
N ASN A 937 -1.54 -2.22 19.73
CA ASN A 937 -1.84 -3.60 20.13
C ASN A 937 -0.59 -4.27 20.70
N GLY A 938 -0.77 -5.07 21.76
CA GLY A 938 0.31 -5.72 22.50
C GLY A 938 1.04 -4.81 23.49
N LYS A 939 0.66 -3.53 23.61
CA LYS A 939 1.28 -2.57 24.54
C LYS A 939 0.49 -2.43 25.82
N ALA A 940 1.15 -1.93 26.86
CA ALA A 940 0.50 -1.65 28.14
C ALA A 940 -0.46 -0.46 27.98
N MET A 941 -1.70 -0.60 28.46
CA MET A 941 -2.70 0.47 28.38
C MET A 941 -2.47 1.58 29.43
N ASN A 942 -1.79 1.27 30.53
CA ASN A 942 -1.62 2.16 31.66
C ASN A 942 -0.59 3.26 31.37
N GLY A 943 -0.90 4.49 31.79
CA GLY A 943 -0.08 5.67 31.60
C GLY A 943 -0.84 6.80 30.88
N THR A 944 -0.09 7.80 30.41
CA THR A 944 -0.67 9.02 29.83
C THR A 944 -0.84 8.88 28.33
N TRP A 945 -2.08 8.90 27.86
CA TRP A 945 -2.44 9.06 26.46
C TRP A 945 -2.60 10.53 26.15
N THR A 946 -2.10 10.97 25.00
CA THR A 946 -2.19 12.38 24.56
C THR A 946 -2.82 12.47 23.19
N LEU A 947 -3.91 13.24 23.08
CA LEU A 947 -4.40 13.75 21.80
C LEU A 947 -3.70 15.08 21.53
N ARG A 948 -2.91 15.12 20.46
CA ARG A 948 -2.26 16.34 19.98
C ARG A 948 -3.00 16.86 18.75
N VAL A 949 -3.36 18.13 18.78
CA VAL A 949 -3.88 18.86 17.61
C VAL A 949 -2.84 19.90 17.23
N SER A 950 -2.36 19.84 15.99
CA SER A 950 -1.43 20.82 15.44
C SER A 950 -2.12 21.58 14.34
N ASP A 951 -2.16 22.90 14.49
CA ASP A 951 -2.55 23.81 13.42
C ASP A 951 -1.30 24.24 12.64
N GLY A 952 -1.32 23.99 11.33
CA GLY A 952 -0.22 24.27 10.39
C GLY A 952 -0.23 25.68 9.80
N TYR A 953 -1.32 26.44 9.95
CA TYR A 953 -1.50 27.74 9.30
C TYR A 953 -2.01 28.79 10.29
N ASN A 954 -1.17 29.75 10.57
CA ASN A 954 -1.37 30.69 11.67
C ASN A 954 -2.19 31.92 11.28
N PHE A 955 -3.53 31.92 11.37
CA PHE A 955 -4.39 33.13 11.30
C PHE A 955 -5.81 32.97 11.89
N ASP A 956 -6.30 31.75 12.03
CA ASP A 956 -7.57 31.40 12.64
C ASP A 956 -7.33 30.43 13.80
N GLY A 957 -8.34 30.26 14.65
CA GLY A 957 -8.18 29.45 15.84
C GLY A 957 -9.48 28.81 16.25
N GLY A 958 -9.42 28.12 17.37
CA GLY A 958 -10.50 27.25 17.76
C GLY A 958 -10.30 26.62 19.13
N GLN A 959 -10.97 25.50 19.36
CA GLN A 959 -10.93 24.83 20.64
C GLN A 959 -11.26 23.35 20.46
N LEU A 960 -10.39 22.49 20.99
CA LEU A 960 -10.75 21.10 21.25
C LEU A 960 -11.66 21.07 22.48
N GLN A 961 -12.89 20.59 22.31
CA GLN A 961 -13.95 20.62 23.33
C GLN A 961 -14.13 19.27 24.04
N ALA A 962 -14.04 18.16 23.31
CA ALA A 962 -14.06 16.83 23.90
C ALA A 962 -13.30 15.81 23.06
N TRP A 963 -12.89 14.73 23.71
CA TRP A 963 -12.49 13.48 23.10
C TRP A 963 -12.50 12.38 24.17
N SER A 964 -12.55 11.13 23.74
CA SER A 964 -12.50 9.95 24.59
C SER A 964 -11.65 8.88 23.92
N LEU A 965 -11.18 7.93 24.72
CA LEU A 965 -10.47 6.75 24.29
C LEU A 965 -11.26 5.52 24.72
N ARG A 966 -11.60 4.64 23.78
CA ARG A 966 -12.08 3.30 24.10
C ARG A 966 -10.92 2.34 23.94
N VAL A 967 -10.58 1.62 25.01
CA VAL A 967 -9.51 0.62 25.00
C VAL A 967 -10.13 -0.73 25.31
N CYS A 968 -9.77 -1.76 24.53
CA CYS A 968 -10.17 -3.13 24.78
C CYS A 968 -8.94 -3.95 25.17
N PRO A 969 -8.67 -4.12 26.48
CA PRO A 969 -7.47 -4.81 26.94
C PRO A 969 -7.69 -6.28 27.28
N SER A 970 -6.70 -7.13 27.00
CA SER A 970 -6.60 -8.47 27.58
C SER A 970 -5.98 -8.40 28.98
N GLY A 971 -6.46 -9.24 29.91
CA GLY A 971 -5.98 -9.25 31.29
C GLY A 971 -6.34 -7.97 32.05
N TYR A 972 -7.50 -7.38 31.75
CA TYR A 972 -7.96 -6.13 32.34
C TYR A 972 -8.03 -6.19 33.88
N GLN A 973 -7.37 -5.24 34.54
CA GLN A 973 -7.42 -5.04 35.98
C GLN A 973 -7.69 -3.57 36.28
N SER A 974 -8.82 -3.27 36.91
CA SER A 974 -9.12 -1.90 37.34
C SER A 974 -8.17 -1.48 38.47
N ALA A 975 -7.59 -0.29 38.35
CA ALA A 975 -6.74 0.27 39.40
C ALA A 975 -7.60 0.61 40.62
N LEU A 976 -7.22 0.05 41.78
CA LEU A 976 -7.82 0.43 43.05
C LEU A 976 -7.22 1.78 43.51
N PRO A 977 -8.03 2.71 44.05
CA PRO A 977 -7.65 4.12 44.21
C PRO A 977 -6.52 4.45 45.22
N VAL A 978 -5.86 3.49 45.85
CA VAL A 978 -4.59 3.60 46.62
C VAL A 978 -4.29 2.19 47.11
N GLU A 979 -3.03 1.76 47.03
CA GLU A 979 -2.63 0.49 47.63
C GLU A 979 -2.15 0.73 49.06
N LEU A 980 -3.06 0.50 50.02
CA LEU A 980 -2.74 0.59 51.44
C LEU A 980 -1.86 -0.60 51.86
N VAL A 981 -0.60 -0.34 52.17
CA VAL A 981 0.36 -1.37 52.63
C VAL A 981 -0.06 -1.89 53.99
N LEU A 982 -0.38 -0.98 54.91
CA LEU A 982 -0.80 -1.32 56.26
C LEU A 982 -1.66 -0.22 56.88
N PHE A 983 -2.51 -0.62 57.81
CA PHE A 983 -3.17 0.28 58.75
C PHE A 983 -3.23 -0.42 60.10
N GLU A 984 -2.80 0.28 61.15
CA GLU A 984 -2.73 -0.21 62.52
C GLU A 984 -3.33 0.79 63.51
N ALA A 985 -3.94 0.26 64.57
CA ALA A 985 -4.37 1.02 65.73
C ALA A 985 -3.68 0.45 66.97
N ARG A 986 -2.90 1.26 67.67
CA ARG A 986 -2.13 0.84 68.85
C ARG A 986 -2.53 1.67 70.06
N ALA A 987 -2.84 0.98 71.17
CA ALA A 987 -3.17 1.64 72.43
C ALA A 987 -1.88 2.08 73.14
N GLU A 988 -1.65 3.40 73.21
CA GLU A 988 -0.50 4.04 73.83
C GLU A 988 -1.00 5.06 74.87
N ALA A 989 -1.28 4.61 76.10
CA ALA A 989 -1.87 5.48 77.12
C ALA A 989 -1.10 6.81 77.24
N PRO A 990 -1.75 7.99 77.10
CA PRO A 990 -3.19 8.22 77.22
C PRO A 990 -4.03 8.24 75.92
N TYR A 991 -3.53 7.80 74.76
CA TYR A 991 -4.22 7.87 73.45
C TYR A 991 -4.16 6.57 72.65
N ILE A 992 -4.93 6.47 71.56
CA ILE A 992 -4.75 5.43 70.53
C ILE A 992 -4.03 6.06 69.36
N ARG A 993 -2.85 5.52 68.99
CA ARG A 993 -2.09 5.92 67.80
C ARG A 993 -2.59 5.12 66.62
N LEU A 994 -3.01 5.80 65.57
CA LEU A 994 -3.34 5.25 64.27
C LEU A 994 -2.18 5.54 63.32
N TYR A 995 -1.68 4.51 62.66
CA TYR A 995 -0.59 4.61 61.70
C TYR A 995 -0.92 3.82 60.45
N TRP A 996 -0.67 4.41 59.28
CA TRP A 996 -0.81 3.72 58.01
C TRP A 996 0.29 4.13 57.03
N GLN A 997 0.52 3.24 56.08
CA GLN A 997 1.44 3.45 54.97
C GLN A 997 0.74 3.11 53.66
N THR A 998 0.92 3.97 52.65
CA THR A 998 0.49 3.72 51.26
C THR A 998 1.70 3.29 50.43
N ALA A 999 1.50 2.39 49.46
CA ALA A 999 2.56 1.98 48.52
C ALA A 999 2.70 3.00 47.40
N SER A 1000 1.56 3.54 46.97
CA SER A 1000 1.40 4.62 46.01
C SER A 1000 0.04 5.30 46.20
N GLU A 1001 -0.02 6.59 45.87
CA GLU A 1001 -1.20 7.41 45.84
C GLU A 1001 -1.43 7.94 44.42
N ALA A 1002 -2.66 7.89 43.94
CA ALA A 1002 -3.08 8.49 42.69
C ALA A 1002 -4.35 9.30 42.95
N ASP A 1003 -4.33 10.58 42.62
CA ASP A 1003 -5.41 11.54 42.80
C ASP A 1003 -5.98 11.64 44.24
N ASN A 1004 -5.20 11.29 45.26
CA ASN A 1004 -5.68 11.18 46.64
C ASN A 1004 -5.77 12.55 47.35
N ALA A 1005 -6.98 12.98 47.70
CA ALA A 1005 -7.19 14.22 48.46
C ALA A 1005 -6.88 14.03 49.96
N GLY A 1006 -7.06 12.83 50.50
CA GLY A 1006 -6.66 12.46 51.86
C GLY A 1006 -7.58 11.47 52.56
N PHE A 1007 -7.38 11.32 53.86
CA PHE A 1007 -7.99 10.29 54.69
C PHE A 1007 -8.83 10.91 55.83
N GLU A 1008 -10.13 10.62 55.83
CA GLU A 1008 -11.02 10.87 56.96
C GLU A 1008 -10.90 9.70 57.94
N VAL A 1009 -10.34 9.99 59.11
CA VAL A 1009 -10.20 9.02 60.20
C VAL A 1009 -11.54 8.89 60.90
N GLN A 1010 -12.12 7.69 60.87
CA GLN A 1010 -13.40 7.41 61.49
C GLN A 1010 -13.26 6.42 62.65
N ARG A 1011 -14.02 6.65 63.73
CA ARG A 1011 -14.10 5.79 64.92
C ARG A 1011 -15.51 5.29 65.15
N ARG A 1012 -15.63 4.06 65.62
CA ARG A 1012 -16.85 3.49 66.20
C ARG A 1012 -16.49 2.82 67.51
N VAL A 1013 -17.21 3.10 68.58
CA VAL A 1013 -16.97 2.46 69.88
C VAL A 1013 -17.82 1.20 70.02
N GLU A 1014 -17.33 0.22 70.76
CA GLU A 1014 -18.08 -0.99 71.13
C GLU A 1014 -19.48 -0.66 71.68
N GLY A 1015 -20.52 -1.16 70.99
CA GLY A 1015 -21.93 -0.88 71.30
C GLY A 1015 -22.58 0.15 70.38
N GLU A 1016 -21.80 0.96 69.66
CA GLU A 1016 -22.31 1.90 68.66
C GLU A 1016 -22.48 1.22 67.29
N LYS A 1017 -23.47 1.67 66.51
CA LYS A 1017 -23.75 1.11 65.17
C LYS A 1017 -23.03 1.86 64.04
N ALA A 1018 -22.79 3.16 64.19
CA ALA A 1018 -22.25 4.03 63.14
C ALA A 1018 -20.81 4.47 63.45
N TYR A 1019 -20.01 4.65 62.40
CA TYR A 1019 -18.71 5.31 62.48
C TYR A 1019 -18.89 6.83 62.45
N THR A 1020 -18.15 7.54 63.28
CA THR A 1020 -18.12 9.01 63.32
C THR A 1020 -16.72 9.52 62.91
N PRO A 1021 -16.65 10.60 62.11
CA PRO A 1021 -15.37 11.24 61.80
C PRO A 1021 -14.74 11.83 63.07
N ILE A 1022 -13.46 11.54 63.30
CA ILE A 1022 -12.68 12.11 64.41
C ILE A 1022 -11.54 13.00 63.93
N GLY A 1023 -11.13 12.90 62.66
CA GLY A 1023 -10.12 13.79 62.10
C GLY A 1023 -9.92 13.60 60.60
N TRP A 1024 -9.16 14.52 60.00
CA TRP A 1024 -8.76 14.48 58.60
C TRP A 1024 -7.24 14.58 58.49
N VAL A 1025 -6.64 13.79 57.62
CA VAL A 1025 -5.21 13.85 57.28
C VAL A 1025 -5.09 13.98 55.76
N ALA A 1026 -4.49 15.07 55.28
CA ALA A 1026 -4.34 15.32 53.85
C ALA A 1026 -3.40 14.30 53.20
N GLY A 1027 -3.75 13.82 52.00
CA GLY A 1027 -2.91 12.96 51.16
C GLY A 1027 -1.81 13.76 50.45
N GLN A 1028 -0.94 13.08 49.70
CA GLN A 1028 0.10 13.73 48.89
C GLN A 1028 -0.32 13.96 47.43
N GLY A 1029 -1.59 13.69 47.08
CA GLY A 1029 -2.07 13.75 45.69
C GLY A 1029 -1.58 12.53 44.90
N ASP A 1030 -0.59 12.76 44.02
CA ASP A 1030 0.07 11.72 43.24
C ASP A 1030 1.46 11.41 43.84
N SER A 1031 1.60 10.25 44.49
CA SER A 1031 2.91 9.76 44.95
C SER A 1031 3.15 8.33 44.49
N ARG A 1032 4.34 8.08 43.94
CA ARG A 1032 4.81 6.73 43.59
C ARG A 1032 5.77 6.16 44.64
N ALA A 1033 6.06 6.92 45.70
CA ALA A 1033 6.87 6.48 46.82
C ALA A 1033 5.97 6.13 48.01
N PRO A 1034 6.38 5.20 48.90
CA PRO A 1034 5.61 4.91 50.09
C PRO A 1034 5.52 6.13 51.00
N GLU A 1035 4.30 6.46 51.44
CA GLU A 1035 4.04 7.58 52.33
C GLU A 1035 3.53 7.10 53.69
N ASP A 1036 4.05 7.71 54.75
CA ASP A 1036 3.74 7.37 56.14
C ASP A 1036 2.84 8.42 56.79
N TYR A 1037 1.75 7.95 57.40
CA TYR A 1037 0.75 8.82 58.03
C TYR A 1037 0.46 8.42 59.47
N GLU A 1038 0.14 9.43 60.28
CA GLU A 1038 -0.20 9.24 61.69
C GLU A 1038 -1.37 10.11 62.14
N TYR A 1039 -2.22 9.55 63.01
CA TYR A 1039 -3.25 10.27 63.74
C TYR A 1039 -3.34 9.79 65.21
N LEU A 1040 -3.47 10.72 66.16
CA LEU A 1040 -3.56 10.40 67.60
C LEU A 1040 -4.97 10.66 68.15
N ASP A 1041 -5.71 9.60 68.46
CA ASP A 1041 -7.02 9.70 69.13
C ASP A 1041 -6.84 9.83 70.65
N ARG A 1042 -6.87 11.07 71.13
CA ARG A 1042 -6.76 11.42 72.57
C ARG A 1042 -8.07 11.32 73.32
N GLU A 1043 -9.19 11.15 72.63
CA GLU A 1043 -10.54 11.12 73.22
C GLU A 1043 -11.14 9.71 73.24
N ALA A 1044 -10.35 8.68 72.89
CA ALA A 1044 -10.79 7.30 72.91
C ALA A 1044 -11.27 6.87 74.32
N PRO A 1045 -12.51 6.35 74.45
CA PRO A 1045 -13.03 5.92 75.73
C PRO A 1045 -12.22 4.76 76.30
N ARG A 1046 -11.87 4.86 77.59
CA ARG A 1046 -11.13 3.80 78.28
C ARG A 1046 -12.00 2.57 78.45
N GLY A 1047 -11.38 1.42 78.21
CA GLY A 1047 -11.89 0.10 78.46
C GLY A 1047 -13.01 -0.37 77.55
N LEU A 1048 -13.29 0.34 76.46
CA LEU A 1048 -14.10 -0.13 75.34
C LEU A 1048 -13.21 -0.39 74.13
N ASN A 1049 -13.57 -1.40 73.34
CA ASN A 1049 -12.93 -1.57 72.04
C ASN A 1049 -13.32 -0.41 71.11
N CYS A 1050 -12.34 0.34 70.64
CA CYS A 1050 -12.52 1.35 69.61
C CYS A 1050 -12.14 0.74 68.26
N TYR A 1051 -13.05 0.81 67.30
CA TYR A 1051 -12.87 0.35 65.93
C TYR A 1051 -12.60 1.57 65.05
N TYR A 1052 -11.54 1.50 64.26
CA TYR A 1052 -11.09 2.57 63.38
C TYR A 1052 -11.09 2.08 61.94
N ARG A 1053 -11.43 2.99 61.02
CA ARG A 1053 -11.20 2.84 59.59
C ARG A 1053 -10.82 4.19 59.01
N LEU A 1054 -10.14 4.16 57.88
CA LEU A 1054 -9.89 5.33 57.06
C LEU A 1054 -10.94 5.33 55.97
N ARG A 1055 -11.56 6.47 55.72
CA ARG A 1055 -12.30 6.76 54.50
C ARG A 1055 -11.40 7.65 53.66
N GLN A 1056 -10.80 7.07 52.63
CA GLN A 1056 -10.04 7.80 51.64
C GLN A 1056 -10.99 8.54 50.72
N LEU A 1057 -10.66 9.78 50.36
CA LEU A 1057 -11.31 10.51 49.29
C LEU A 1057 -10.27 10.98 48.27
N ASP A 1058 -10.63 10.84 47.00
CA ASP A 1058 -9.86 11.35 45.87
C ASP A 1058 -10.36 12.75 45.46
N TYR A 1059 -9.59 13.51 44.67
CA TYR A 1059 -10.00 14.83 44.19
C TYR A 1059 -11.22 14.76 43.24
N ASP A 1060 -11.39 13.64 42.54
CA ASP A 1060 -12.56 13.37 41.69
C ASP A 1060 -13.82 12.93 42.48
N GLY A 1061 -13.72 12.79 43.80
CA GLY A 1061 -14.83 12.47 44.71
C GLY A 1061 -15.09 10.97 44.90
N ARG A 1062 -14.26 10.08 44.34
CA ARG A 1062 -14.29 8.65 44.67
C ARG A 1062 -13.85 8.42 46.11
N GLU A 1063 -14.37 7.34 46.70
CA GLU A 1063 -14.05 6.97 48.08
C GLU A 1063 -13.70 5.48 48.22
N GLY A 1064 -12.74 5.21 49.10
CA GLY A 1064 -12.33 3.87 49.50
C GLY A 1064 -12.28 3.74 51.03
N TYR A 1065 -12.49 2.53 51.56
CA TYR A 1065 -12.39 2.29 53.00
C TYR A 1065 -11.28 1.31 53.31
N SER A 1066 -10.46 1.62 54.32
CA SER A 1066 -9.47 0.68 54.84
C SER A 1066 -10.13 -0.48 55.60
N PRO A 1067 -9.42 -1.61 55.79
CA PRO A 1067 -9.83 -2.63 56.75
C PRO A 1067 -9.98 -2.03 58.15
N VAL A 1068 -10.99 -2.47 58.90
CA VAL A 1068 -11.22 -2.00 60.27
C VAL A 1068 -10.09 -2.50 61.20
N ARG A 1069 -9.60 -1.63 62.07
CA ARG A 1069 -8.64 -1.96 63.13
C ARG A 1069 -9.20 -1.62 64.49
N SER A 1070 -9.05 -2.52 65.45
CA SER A 1070 -9.52 -2.30 66.80
C SER A 1070 -8.36 -2.07 67.76
N ALA A 1071 -8.50 -1.09 68.65
CA ALA A 1071 -7.61 -0.87 69.78
C ALA A 1071 -8.41 -0.51 71.03
N ARG A 1072 -7.87 -0.82 72.20
CA ARG A 1072 -8.53 -0.60 73.48
C ARG A 1072 -7.55 0.02 74.47
N LEU A 1073 -7.85 1.22 74.94
CA LEU A 1073 -7.17 1.80 76.09
C LEU A 1073 -7.62 1.08 77.36
N GLY A 1074 -6.70 0.60 78.20
CA GLY A 1074 -7.05 -0.05 79.47
C GLY A 1074 -7.62 0.93 80.51
N PHE A 1075 -8.38 0.41 81.48
CA PHE A 1075 -8.74 1.16 82.69
C PHE A 1075 -7.56 1.18 83.67
N SER A 1076 -7.42 2.26 84.45
CA SER A 1076 -6.64 2.25 85.70
C SER A 1076 -7.53 1.70 86.82
N ASP A 1077 -7.05 0.71 87.60
CA ASP A 1077 -7.83 0.03 88.64
C ASP A 1077 -8.55 1.02 89.61
N GLY A 1078 -9.88 0.85 89.80
CA GLY A 1078 -10.64 1.49 90.89
C GLY A 1078 -11.83 2.42 90.53
N SER A 1079 -12.24 2.55 89.26
CA SER A 1079 -13.35 3.45 88.84
C SER A 1079 -14.69 2.76 88.59
N LEU A 1080 -15.80 3.49 88.77
CA LEU A 1080 -17.17 3.14 88.32
C LEU A 1080 -17.42 3.80 86.95
N SER A 1081 -18.01 3.06 86.02
CA SER A 1081 -18.39 3.58 84.69
C SER A 1081 -19.81 3.15 84.35
N LEU A 1082 -20.60 4.08 83.79
CA LEU A 1082 -21.98 3.84 83.38
C LEU A 1082 -22.24 4.39 81.97
N TRP A 1083 -22.99 3.64 81.16
CA TRP A 1083 -23.33 4.02 79.78
C TRP A 1083 -24.58 3.29 79.24
N PRO A 1084 -25.28 3.86 78.26
CA PRO A 1084 -25.20 5.26 77.86
C PRO A 1084 -25.69 6.19 78.99
N ASN A 1085 -25.19 7.42 79.05
CA ASN A 1085 -25.69 8.45 79.97
C ASN A 1085 -25.60 9.82 79.28
N PRO A 1086 -26.73 10.44 78.89
CA PRO A 1086 -28.12 10.06 79.19
C PRO A 1086 -28.56 8.71 78.58
N THR A 1087 -29.56 8.06 79.16
CA THR A 1087 -30.17 6.82 78.65
C THR A 1087 -31.68 6.99 78.51
N THR A 1088 -32.33 6.21 77.64
CA THR A 1088 -33.79 6.20 77.43
C THR A 1088 -34.49 4.97 78.00
N GLY A 1089 -33.75 4.08 78.67
CA GLY A 1089 -34.39 2.91 79.30
C GLY A 1089 -33.49 1.74 79.70
N ALA A 1090 -32.21 1.71 79.32
CA ALA A 1090 -31.28 0.69 79.78
C ALA A 1090 -29.92 1.29 80.10
N LEU A 1091 -29.37 0.97 81.28
CA LEU A 1091 -28.09 1.48 81.75
C LEU A 1091 -27.13 0.34 82.05
N HIS A 1092 -26.00 0.30 81.37
CA HIS A 1092 -24.89 -0.60 81.66
C HIS A 1092 -23.98 0.02 82.70
N ILE A 1093 -23.55 -0.79 83.66
CA ILE A 1093 -22.70 -0.36 84.75
C ILE A 1093 -21.56 -1.36 84.88
N ARG A 1094 -20.34 -0.85 85.04
CA ARG A 1094 -19.14 -1.62 85.36
C ARG A 1094 -18.35 -0.94 86.47
N ILE A 1095 -17.95 -1.72 87.46
CA ILE A 1095 -16.96 -1.31 88.47
C ILE A 1095 -15.62 -1.98 88.17
N GLY A 1096 -14.52 -1.31 88.56
CA GLY A 1096 -13.17 -1.84 88.36
C GLY A 1096 -12.87 -3.14 89.13
N ASP A 1097 -13.58 -3.41 90.23
CA ASP A 1097 -13.43 -4.65 91.01
C ASP A 1097 -14.36 -5.75 90.46
N SER A 1098 -13.80 -6.90 90.05
CA SER A 1098 -14.52 -8.03 89.47
C SER A 1098 -15.23 -8.94 90.48
N GLY A 1099 -15.63 -8.40 91.64
CA GLY A 1099 -16.26 -9.14 92.73
C GLY A 1099 -17.75 -8.79 92.89
N PRO A 1100 -18.50 -9.58 93.68
CA PRO A 1100 -19.93 -9.37 93.85
C PRO A 1100 -20.21 -8.00 94.45
N ALA A 1101 -21.12 -7.26 93.83
CA ALA A 1101 -21.47 -5.90 94.19
C ALA A 1101 -22.98 -5.72 94.18
N VAL A 1102 -23.48 -4.78 94.98
CA VAL A 1102 -24.89 -4.39 94.95
C VAL A 1102 -24.97 -3.00 94.32
N VAL A 1103 -25.72 -2.90 93.23
CA VAL A 1103 -26.02 -1.62 92.59
C VAL A 1103 -27.41 -1.18 93.00
N ARG A 1104 -27.52 0.07 93.41
CA ARG A 1104 -28.77 0.73 93.78
C ARG A 1104 -28.96 1.98 92.95
N LEU A 1105 -30.17 2.17 92.44
CA LEU A 1105 -30.59 3.41 91.81
C LEU A 1105 -31.48 4.19 92.78
N PHE A 1106 -31.13 5.45 93.02
CA PHE A 1106 -31.89 6.34 93.89
C PHE A 1106 -32.53 7.46 93.09
N THR A 1107 -33.77 7.82 93.45
CA THR A 1107 -34.39 9.08 93.00
C THR A 1107 -33.64 10.28 93.57
N ALA A 1108 -33.91 11.47 93.02
CA ALA A 1108 -33.39 12.73 93.58
C ALA A 1108 -33.79 12.98 95.06
N SER A 1109 -34.86 12.33 95.56
CA SER A 1109 -35.27 12.37 96.97
C SER A 1109 -34.57 11.35 97.87
N GLY A 1110 -33.65 10.54 97.32
CA GLY A 1110 -32.87 9.54 98.06
C GLY A 1110 -33.60 8.21 98.29
N GLN A 1111 -34.75 7.99 97.65
CA GLN A 1111 -35.48 6.72 97.74
C GLN A 1111 -34.88 5.70 96.74
N ALA A 1112 -34.50 4.52 97.20
CA ALA A 1112 -34.05 3.43 96.32
C ALA A 1112 -35.23 2.91 95.50
N VAL A 1113 -35.12 3.03 94.17
CA VAL A 1113 -36.15 2.59 93.21
C VAL A 1113 -35.79 1.30 92.50
N LEU A 1114 -34.51 0.94 92.48
CA LEU A 1114 -34.02 -0.30 91.92
C LEU A 1114 -32.80 -0.78 92.70
N GLU A 1115 -32.72 -2.07 92.98
CA GLU A 1115 -31.53 -2.72 93.54
C GLU A 1115 -31.26 -3.99 92.73
N GLU A 1116 -30.02 -4.15 92.27
CA GLU A 1116 -29.58 -5.31 91.50
C GLU A 1116 -28.22 -5.79 92.02
N ARG A 1117 -28.04 -7.12 92.09
CA ARG A 1117 -26.75 -7.71 92.44
C ARG A 1117 -25.95 -8.03 91.19
N MET A 1118 -24.72 -7.53 91.16
CA MET A 1118 -23.68 -7.91 90.21
C MET A 1118 -22.86 -9.05 90.80
N GLU A 1119 -22.56 -10.10 90.03
CA GLU A 1119 -21.59 -11.11 90.47
C GLU A 1119 -20.16 -10.79 90.00
N ASP A 1120 -19.99 -10.32 88.76
CA ASP A 1120 -18.69 -10.09 88.12
C ASP A 1120 -18.34 -8.60 87.92
N GLY A 1121 -18.86 -7.72 88.79
CA GLY A 1121 -18.62 -6.27 88.71
C GLY A 1121 -19.28 -5.56 87.52
N GLN A 1122 -20.22 -6.22 86.82
CA GLN A 1122 -21.00 -5.68 85.70
C GLN A 1122 -22.50 -5.99 85.86
N ALA A 1123 -23.38 -5.06 85.50
CA ALA A 1123 -24.82 -5.27 85.40
C ALA A 1123 -25.45 -4.34 84.35
N ARG A 1124 -26.67 -4.69 83.94
CA ARG A 1124 -27.52 -3.89 83.06
C ARG A 1124 -28.84 -3.61 83.78
N LEU A 1125 -29.05 -2.37 84.21
CA LEU A 1125 -30.30 -1.96 84.82
C LEU A 1125 -31.33 -1.62 83.73
N ASP A 1126 -32.52 -2.21 83.81
CA ASP A 1126 -33.68 -1.81 83.02
C ASP A 1126 -34.41 -0.65 83.74
N LEU A 1127 -34.36 0.52 83.13
CA LEU A 1127 -34.94 1.76 83.63
C LEU A 1127 -36.24 2.13 82.91
N SER A 1128 -36.70 1.33 81.94
CA SER A 1128 -37.85 1.64 81.07
C SER A 1128 -39.17 1.91 81.82
N ARG A 1129 -39.28 1.44 83.07
CA ARG A 1129 -40.47 1.62 83.93
C ARG A 1129 -40.37 2.79 84.90
N LEU A 1130 -39.24 3.50 84.90
CA LEU A 1130 -39.02 4.67 85.75
C LEU A 1130 -39.37 5.96 84.98
N PRO A 1131 -39.95 6.97 85.64
CA PRO A 1131 -40.20 8.26 84.99
C PRO A 1131 -38.88 8.94 84.56
N ALA A 1132 -38.91 9.67 83.45
CA ALA A 1132 -37.79 10.52 83.03
C ALA A 1132 -37.36 11.47 84.15
N GLY A 1133 -36.05 11.61 84.36
CA GLY A 1133 -35.49 12.37 85.48
C GLY A 1133 -34.03 12.04 85.78
N VAL A 1134 -33.48 12.71 86.81
CA VAL A 1134 -32.10 12.50 87.26
C VAL A 1134 -32.10 11.51 88.42
N TYR A 1135 -31.29 10.46 88.29
CA TYR A 1135 -31.09 9.43 89.29
C TYR A 1135 -29.62 9.34 89.69
N THR A 1136 -29.35 8.78 90.87
CA THR A 1136 -27.99 8.48 91.32
C THR A 1136 -27.81 6.97 91.40
N VAL A 1137 -26.83 6.45 90.67
CA VAL A 1137 -26.39 5.06 90.75
C VAL A 1137 -25.36 4.97 91.86
N GLN A 1138 -25.54 4.04 92.79
CA GLN A 1138 -24.54 3.65 93.77
C GLN A 1138 -24.18 2.18 93.58
N ALA A 1139 -22.90 1.86 93.40
CA ALA A 1139 -22.42 0.49 93.40
C ALA A 1139 -21.60 0.23 94.67
N VAL A 1140 -21.86 -0.85 95.40
CA VAL A 1140 -21.16 -1.22 96.62
C VAL A 1140 -20.59 -2.62 96.50
N SER A 1141 -19.26 -2.77 96.55
CA SER A 1141 -18.56 -4.06 96.59
C SER A 1141 -17.66 -4.12 97.81
N GLY A 1142 -17.93 -5.05 98.73
CA GLY A 1142 -17.23 -5.15 100.01
C GLY A 1142 -17.29 -3.85 100.84
N ARG A 1143 -16.14 -3.20 101.06
CA ARG A 1143 -16.03 -1.92 101.78
C ARG A 1143 -16.01 -0.69 100.87
N ARG A 1144 -16.03 -0.86 99.54
CA ARG A 1144 -15.96 0.24 98.56
C ARG A 1144 -17.36 0.56 98.05
N ALA A 1145 -17.65 1.84 97.95
CA ALA A 1145 -18.87 2.36 97.35
C ALA A 1145 -18.49 3.44 96.33
N TRP A 1146 -19.08 3.37 95.15
CA TRP A 1146 -18.96 4.37 94.09
C TRP A 1146 -20.34 4.97 93.82
N GLN A 1147 -20.40 6.25 93.45
CA GLN A 1147 -21.63 6.92 93.06
C GLN A 1147 -21.41 7.71 91.77
N GLU A 1148 -22.36 7.59 90.85
CA GLU A 1148 -22.38 8.38 89.62
C GLU A 1148 -23.80 8.84 89.27
N ARG A 1149 -23.91 10.00 88.64
CA ARG A 1149 -25.19 10.60 88.25
C ARG A 1149 -25.62 10.05 86.90
N VAL A 1150 -26.88 9.62 86.76
CA VAL A 1150 -27.48 9.23 85.49
C VAL A 1150 -28.69 10.08 85.15
N VAL A 1151 -28.83 10.44 83.88
CA VAL A 1151 -30.00 11.12 83.32
C VAL A 1151 -30.81 10.11 82.51
N LEU A 1152 -32.08 9.91 82.88
CA LEU A 1152 -33.05 9.12 82.13
C LEU A 1152 -33.95 10.09 81.35
N GLU A 1153 -33.89 10.04 80.02
CA GLU A 1153 -34.67 10.88 79.10
C GLU A 1153 -36.03 10.28 78.75
#